data_AF-A0A374T9M7-F1
#
_entry.id   AF-A0A374T9M7-F1
#
_cell.length_a   1.000
_cell.length_b   1.000
_cell.length_c   1.000
_cell.angle_alpha   90.00
_cell.angle_beta   90.00
_cell.angle_gamma   90.00
#
_symmetry.space_group_name_H-M   'P 1'
#
loop_
_entity.id
_entity.type
_entity.pdbx_description
1 polymer ?
#
loop_
_entity_poly.entity_id
_entity_poly.type
_entity_poly.pdbx_seq_one_letter_code
_entity_poly.pdbx_strand_id
1 'polypeptide(L)'
;MKKTTLAIVCLLGCTALSLSAQEAEKKQLHEIKVKFDKVPDGLANYYSGYYYYNGKEIYNMRNYLMYTGNRINALTINPSGSSYAFIDSKKDKNTVDVFSLMTKDQQLGKITTNKLFKPLAICYSPNAKFLYVMGSDSKIHIFETRKTREVKSFAIKEPATRLDASPNGFFLIASTKDKLQVINLENETVRTTLPLKAAFKDVAFSSNSKQMAVLTADGTCDVYDTKTFTVSKHFDAMGIAERCFFHPENKYLAIVTGDQRVAFINLLNEDDRQYVDAKEGGIKYINFSKNVKNDIYLVHNYTSGIVFTPVGFLSPNRQEKLKNELNSRMDEWMKRMEGESLDDYNARVNEESRLKQMRLFESQIATNMADNLLTTSDVKLGNYNSDMNMLTLEFNNMPSIYLTVPVSELEGMDAGSLEFTNTQYGLNDKDEFELVYTEVINKKTGKKYVFDNTERKSLAFLESDDNFVPFEQLQGAKMEELKLEEIKNKIMKNAQEQNIISDHTKIDVHTKVANATDASGKNIFNYDVDVSYAVDEEYSAKDDFAPGRFKVEESNAAQAMLAIVKKALEEDFAKYTAEGKQVKIQITGMADALPFSRTVAYDGCYGDFEQEPVHKNGELSNITVTKSTGIGENDQLAYLRAMGVKDYIEKNIPALQKMKTSYDTYIEVSENKGGEYRRIGVKFTFIDVF
;
A
#
# COMPACT_ATOMS: atom_id res chain seq x y z
N MET A 1 40.28 5.29 -61.47
CA MET A 1 41.43 4.38 -61.68
C MET A 1 41.16 3.07 -60.94
N LYS A 2 41.14 1.94 -61.69
CA LYS A 2 41.26 0.51 -61.31
C LYS A 2 40.28 -0.03 -60.24
N LYS A 3 39.22 -0.74 -60.64
CA LYS A 3 39.10 -2.22 -60.88
C LYS A 3 39.20 -3.05 -59.59
N THR A 4 38.06 -3.51 -59.06
CA THR A 4 37.53 -4.91 -59.05
C THR A 4 38.41 -5.92 -58.28
N THR A 5 37.84 -6.72 -57.37
CA THR A 5 37.42 -8.14 -57.60
C THR A 5 36.91 -8.83 -56.31
N LEU A 6 35.87 -9.69 -56.47
CA LEU A 6 35.55 -10.94 -55.74
C LEU A 6 34.97 -10.82 -54.29
N ALA A 7 34.04 -11.65 -53.80
CA ALA A 7 33.43 -12.89 -54.27
C ALA A 7 32.07 -13.11 -53.55
N ILE A 8 31.11 -13.74 -54.22
CA ILE A 8 29.95 -14.38 -53.59
C ILE A 8 30.30 -15.85 -53.36
N VAL A 9 30.19 -16.33 -52.12
CA VAL A 9 30.06 -17.76 -51.79
C VAL A 9 29.10 -17.89 -50.61
N CYS A 10 27.94 -18.51 -50.85
CA CYS A 10 27.07 -19.07 -49.81
C CYS A 10 27.73 -20.28 -49.17
N LEU A 11 27.62 -20.44 -47.84
CA LEU A 11 27.62 -21.75 -47.20
C LEU A 11 26.96 -21.71 -45.83
N LEU A 12 26.06 -22.66 -45.63
CA LEU A 12 25.32 -23.01 -44.42
C LEU A 12 26.24 -23.27 -43.24
N GLY A 13 25.80 -22.88 -42.03
CA GLY A 13 26.46 -23.23 -40.78
C GLY A 13 25.59 -22.89 -39.58
N CYS A 14 24.73 -23.83 -39.17
CA CYS A 14 24.22 -23.87 -37.81
C CYS A 14 25.39 -23.95 -36.83
N THR A 15 25.59 -22.91 -36.03
CA THR A 15 26.32 -23.02 -34.77
C THR A 15 25.52 -22.30 -33.71
N ALA A 16 25.00 -23.09 -32.78
CA ALA A 16 24.44 -22.64 -31.52
C ALA A 16 25.46 -21.70 -30.85
N LEU A 17 25.18 -20.39 -30.89
CA LEU A 17 25.82 -19.45 -30.00
C LEU A 17 25.17 -19.67 -28.64
N SER A 18 25.87 -20.42 -27.81
CA SER A 18 25.74 -20.37 -26.36
C SER A 18 25.73 -18.90 -25.94
N LEU A 19 24.56 -18.36 -25.61
CA LEU A 19 24.49 -17.21 -24.73
C LEU A 19 25.08 -17.68 -23.40
N SER A 20 26.38 -17.44 -23.22
CA SER A 20 26.92 -17.34 -21.88
C SER A 20 26.11 -16.26 -21.19
N ALA A 21 25.29 -16.66 -20.22
CA ALA A 21 24.72 -15.75 -19.25
C ALA A 21 25.90 -14.98 -18.64
N GLN A 22 26.11 -13.75 -19.11
CA GLN A 22 26.73 -12.76 -18.27
C GLN A 22 25.78 -12.62 -17.09
N GLU A 23 26.10 -13.29 -15.99
CA GLU A 23 25.61 -12.92 -14.67
C GLU A 23 25.81 -11.40 -14.57
N ALA A 24 24.73 -10.65 -14.70
CA ALA A 24 24.73 -9.26 -14.33
C ALA A 24 25.11 -9.26 -12.84
N GLU A 25 26.34 -8.85 -12.52
CA GLU A 25 26.80 -8.61 -11.16
C GLU A 25 25.67 -7.87 -10.42
N LYS A 26 25.01 -8.56 -9.48
CA LYS A 26 24.01 -7.94 -8.61
C LYS A 26 24.73 -6.83 -7.87
N LYS A 27 24.52 -5.59 -8.32
CA LYS A 27 25.16 -4.40 -7.75
C LYS A 27 24.94 -4.40 -6.25
N GLN A 28 26.01 -4.63 -5.49
CA GLN A 28 25.93 -4.70 -4.03
C GLN A 28 25.48 -3.33 -3.52
N LEU A 29 24.31 -3.28 -2.88
CA LEU A 29 23.84 -2.06 -2.23
C LEU A 29 24.79 -1.73 -1.08
N HIS A 30 25.13 -0.45 -0.93
CA HIS A 30 26.06 0.00 0.10
C HIS A 30 25.35 0.87 1.15
N GLU A 31 25.89 0.87 2.37
CA GLU A 31 25.46 1.77 3.43
C GLU A 31 25.69 3.24 3.00
N ILE A 32 24.72 4.11 3.31
CA ILE A 32 24.84 5.55 3.07
C ILE A 32 24.81 6.25 4.42
N LYS A 33 25.90 6.94 4.78
CA LYS A 33 26.03 7.67 6.05
C LYS A 33 25.85 9.17 5.85
N VAL A 34 25.02 9.80 6.68
CA VAL A 34 24.76 11.24 6.70
C VAL A 34 25.10 11.79 8.08
N LYS A 35 26.04 12.75 8.14
CA LYS A 35 26.50 13.35 9.39
C LYS A 35 25.70 14.60 9.74
N PHE A 36 25.28 14.69 11.00
CA PHE A 36 24.71 15.88 11.59
C PHE A 36 25.74 16.69 12.37
N ASP A 37 25.59 18.01 12.34
CA ASP A 37 26.46 18.93 13.08
C ASP A 37 26.15 18.95 14.59
N LYS A 38 24.95 18.47 14.96
CA LYS A 38 24.47 18.39 16.35
C LYS A 38 23.89 17.00 16.61
N VAL A 39 23.94 16.58 17.87
CA VAL A 39 23.29 15.34 18.32
C VAL A 39 21.77 15.55 18.31
N PRO A 40 20.99 14.75 17.58
CA PRO A 40 19.55 14.94 17.51
C PRO A 40 18.87 14.53 18.84
N ASP A 41 17.98 15.38 19.36
CA ASP A 41 17.06 15.03 20.45
C ASP A 41 15.85 14.25 19.91
N GLY A 42 15.48 14.48 18.65
CA GLY A 42 14.46 13.73 17.93
C GLY A 42 14.53 13.95 16.42
N LEU A 43 13.87 13.06 15.68
CA LEU A 43 13.91 12.96 14.22
C LEU A 43 12.49 12.83 13.65
N ALA A 44 12.30 13.40 12.47
CA ALA A 44 11.11 13.22 11.64
C ALA A 44 11.52 13.18 10.16
N ASN A 45 10.68 12.65 9.28
CA ASN A 45 11.01 12.50 7.87
C ASN A 45 9.82 12.74 6.93
N TYR A 46 10.17 13.11 5.70
CA TYR A 46 9.32 13.01 4.52
C TYR A 46 10.09 12.19 3.48
N TYR A 47 9.61 10.99 3.17
CA TYR A 47 10.35 9.98 2.42
C TYR A 47 11.78 9.80 2.97
N SER A 48 12.80 9.95 2.12
CA SER A 48 14.22 9.88 2.45
C SER A 48 14.79 11.22 2.96
N GLY A 49 14.00 12.28 3.03
CA GLY A 49 14.36 13.57 3.61
C GLY A 49 14.15 13.59 5.12
N TYR A 50 15.24 13.68 5.89
CA TYR A 50 15.19 13.70 7.36
C TYR A 50 15.37 15.11 7.92
N TYR A 51 14.75 15.33 9.08
CA TYR A 51 14.77 16.56 9.85
C TYR A 51 15.00 16.21 11.31
N TYR A 52 15.77 17.04 12.01
CA TYR A 52 16.08 16.80 13.41
C TYR A 52 16.07 18.10 14.20
N TYR A 53 15.87 17.98 15.51
CA TYR A 53 15.99 19.11 16.42
C TYR A 53 17.03 18.82 17.51
N ASN A 54 17.67 19.88 18.01
CA ASN A 54 18.58 19.85 19.14
C ASN A 54 18.29 21.07 20.02
N GLY A 55 17.79 20.82 21.23
CA GLY A 55 17.39 21.85 22.18
C GLY A 55 16.34 22.80 21.60
N LYS A 56 16.78 23.95 21.11
CA LYS A 56 15.92 25.03 20.60
C LYS A 56 15.96 25.16 19.07
N GLU A 57 16.79 24.37 18.39
CA GLU A 57 17.10 24.53 16.97
C GLU A 57 16.55 23.33 16.18
N ILE A 58 16.03 23.61 14.97
CA ILE A 58 15.56 22.60 14.02
C ILE A 58 16.41 22.69 12.76
N TYR A 59 16.81 21.54 12.23
CA TYR A 59 17.65 21.40 11.05
C TYR A 59 17.07 20.37 10.07
N ASN A 60 17.40 20.50 8.80
CA ASN A 60 17.27 19.38 7.87
C ASN A 60 18.54 18.50 7.88
N MET A 61 18.48 17.34 7.23
CA MET A 61 19.60 16.38 7.15
C MET A 61 20.86 16.90 6.47
N ARG A 62 20.81 18.08 5.84
CA ARG A 62 21.96 18.79 5.26
C ARG A 62 22.53 19.85 6.21
N ASN A 63 22.11 19.83 7.48
CA ASN A 63 22.51 20.75 8.55
C ASN A 63 22.11 22.21 8.32
N TYR A 64 21.14 22.48 7.44
CA TYR A 64 20.59 23.81 7.31
C TYR A 64 19.68 24.12 8.50
N LEU A 65 19.97 25.21 9.22
CA LEU A 65 19.12 25.73 10.28
C LEU A 65 17.80 26.22 9.68
N MET A 66 16.70 25.61 10.13
CA MET A 66 15.34 25.91 9.70
C MET A 66 14.60 26.81 10.70
N TYR A 67 14.89 26.66 11.99
CA TYR A 67 14.21 27.41 13.04
C TYR A 67 15.03 27.49 14.32
N THR A 68 14.84 28.57 15.09
CA THR A 68 15.36 28.73 16.46
C THR A 68 14.25 29.24 17.37
N GLY A 69 13.91 28.47 18.39
CA GLY A 69 12.87 28.77 19.37
C GLY A 69 13.39 28.83 20.81
N ASN A 70 12.58 28.31 21.74
CA ASN A 70 12.91 28.21 23.16
C ASN A 70 13.37 26.78 23.51
N ARG A 71 12.48 25.80 23.39
CA ARG A 71 12.79 24.37 23.59
C ARG A 71 11.82 23.55 22.75
N ILE A 72 12.36 22.85 21.77
CA ILE A 72 11.59 21.97 20.89
C ILE A 72 11.40 20.63 21.60
N ASN A 73 10.15 20.23 21.83
CA ASN A 73 9.83 18.97 22.50
C ASN A 73 9.29 17.90 21.54
N ALA A 74 8.77 18.31 20.40
CA ALA A 74 8.24 17.43 19.37
C ALA A 74 8.37 18.10 18.02
N LEU A 75 8.67 17.31 17.00
CA LEU A 75 8.73 17.71 15.60
C LEU A 75 8.00 16.65 14.79
N THR A 76 7.10 17.08 13.91
CA THR A 76 6.41 16.20 12.96
C THR A 76 6.38 16.85 11.59
N ILE A 77 6.53 16.03 10.56
CA ILE A 77 6.47 16.46 9.17
C ILE A 77 5.10 16.08 8.63
N ASN A 78 4.48 17.00 7.90
CA ASN A 78 3.24 16.72 7.21
C ASN A 78 3.48 15.59 6.18
N PRO A 79 2.66 14.52 6.15
CA PRO A 79 2.84 13.39 5.24
C PRO A 79 2.86 13.73 3.75
N SER A 80 2.32 14.89 3.34
CA SER A 80 2.41 15.40 1.96
C SER A 80 3.69 16.18 1.66
N GLY A 81 4.56 16.38 2.64
CA GLY A 81 5.78 17.19 2.50
C GLY A 81 5.55 18.69 2.47
N SER A 82 4.33 19.16 2.71
CA SER A 82 3.95 20.58 2.62
C SER A 82 4.51 21.45 3.75
N SER A 83 4.57 20.91 4.97
CA SER A 83 4.85 21.67 6.18
C SER A 83 5.49 20.82 7.28
N TYR A 84 6.09 21.49 8.26
CA TYR A 84 6.54 20.89 9.50
C TYR A 84 5.90 21.61 10.69
N ALA A 85 5.48 20.83 11.68
CA ALA A 85 4.89 21.33 12.92
C ALA A 85 5.75 20.91 14.10
N PHE A 86 5.86 21.78 15.10
CA PHE A 86 6.63 21.49 16.30
C PHE A 86 6.03 22.16 17.53
N ILE A 87 6.29 21.56 18.70
CA ILE A 87 5.95 22.16 19.98
C ILE A 87 7.16 22.97 20.46
N ASP A 88 7.00 24.29 20.54
CA ASP A 88 7.98 25.19 21.19
C ASP A 88 7.53 25.52 22.61
N SER A 89 8.35 25.13 23.58
CA SER A 89 8.08 25.27 25.01
C SER A 89 8.86 26.42 25.63
N LYS A 90 8.11 27.42 26.13
CA LYS A 90 8.64 28.56 26.89
C LYS A 90 8.06 28.59 28.30
N LYS A 91 8.81 28.08 29.29
CA LYS A 91 8.34 27.87 30.67
C LYS A 91 7.05 27.04 30.65
N ASP A 92 5.94 27.57 31.17
CA ASP A 92 4.64 26.90 31.19
C ASP A 92 3.78 27.13 29.93
N LYS A 93 4.31 27.85 28.94
CA LYS A 93 3.60 28.18 27.69
C LYS A 93 4.16 27.34 26.54
N ASN A 94 3.38 26.36 26.10
CA ASN A 94 3.67 25.62 24.87
C ASN A 94 2.89 26.26 23.71
N THR A 95 3.53 26.41 22.56
CA THR A 95 2.86 26.72 21.29
C THR A 95 3.08 25.59 20.31
N VAL A 96 2.16 25.42 19.36
CA VAL A 96 2.44 24.64 18.15
C VAL A 96 2.66 25.63 17.03
N ASP A 97 3.83 25.57 16.42
CA ASP A 97 4.21 26.42 15.30
C ASP A 97 4.27 25.54 14.03
N VAL A 98 3.68 26.02 12.94
CA VAL A 98 3.61 25.31 11.65
C VAL A 98 4.28 26.17 10.59
N PHE A 99 5.28 25.61 9.91
CA PHE A 99 6.09 26.29 8.90
C PHE A 99 6.10 25.51 7.59
N SER A 100 6.27 26.24 6.48
CA SER A 100 6.41 25.65 5.15
C SER A 100 7.70 24.86 5.04
N LEU A 101 7.64 23.66 4.44
CA LEU A 101 8.84 22.93 4.04
C LEU A 101 9.41 23.40 2.71
N MET A 102 8.61 24.12 1.92
CA MET A 102 8.96 24.57 0.57
C MET A 102 9.63 25.94 0.59
N THR A 103 9.21 26.83 1.49
CA THR A 103 9.69 28.19 1.59
C THR A 103 10.30 28.44 2.95
N LYS A 104 11.58 28.82 2.96
CA LYS A 104 12.30 29.15 4.19
C LYS A 104 11.60 30.28 4.95
N ASP A 105 11.55 30.15 6.28
CA ASP A 105 11.04 31.16 7.22
C ASP A 105 9.55 31.52 7.04
N GLN A 106 8.80 30.80 6.20
CA GLN A 106 7.37 31.02 6.00
C GLN A 106 6.56 30.28 7.08
N GLN A 107 6.09 31.04 8.07
CA GLN A 107 5.13 30.53 9.06
C GLN A 107 3.73 30.41 8.43
N LEU A 108 3.17 29.21 8.44
CA LEU A 108 1.81 28.92 7.96
C LEU A 108 0.76 29.10 9.07
N GLY A 109 1.18 28.91 10.31
CA GLY A 109 0.30 29.13 11.45
C GLY A 109 0.97 28.99 12.80
N LYS A 110 0.24 29.43 13.83
CA LYS A 110 0.66 29.35 15.22
C LYS A 110 -0.55 29.09 16.10
N ILE A 111 -0.51 28.00 16.86
CA ILE A 111 -1.51 27.66 17.86
C ILE A 111 -0.98 28.16 19.20
N THR A 112 -1.47 29.33 19.63
CA THR A 112 -1.18 29.89 20.96
C THR A 112 -2.35 29.65 21.88
N THR A 113 -2.11 29.05 23.04
CA THR A 113 -3.20 28.60 23.90
C THR A 113 -3.25 29.36 25.22
N ASN A 114 -2.76 30.60 25.23
CA ASN A 114 -2.81 31.51 26.38
C ASN A 114 -4.28 31.65 26.86
N LYS A 115 -4.72 30.75 27.76
CA LYS A 115 -6.02 30.63 28.49
C LYS A 115 -6.97 29.45 28.15
N LEU A 116 -6.66 28.51 27.25
CA LEU A 116 -7.58 27.39 26.92
C LEU A 116 -7.06 25.99 27.30
N PHE A 117 -5.85 25.63 26.85
CA PHE A 117 -5.18 24.36 27.18
C PHE A 117 -3.66 24.49 26.96
N LYS A 118 -2.84 23.49 27.25
CA LYS A 118 -1.41 23.44 26.88
C LYS A 118 -1.19 22.30 25.89
N PRO A 119 -0.59 22.53 24.70
CA PRO A 119 -0.23 21.45 23.78
C PRO A 119 0.79 20.50 24.41
N LEU A 120 0.50 19.20 24.42
CA LEU A 120 1.34 18.16 25.02
C LEU A 120 1.96 17.22 23.99
N ALA A 121 1.23 16.92 22.91
CA ALA A 121 1.67 16.07 21.82
C ALA A 121 1.00 16.48 20.51
N ILE A 122 1.65 16.19 19.39
CA ILE A 122 1.14 16.49 18.05
C ILE A 122 1.40 15.32 17.09
N CYS A 123 0.50 15.10 16.14
CA CYS A 123 0.77 14.29 14.96
C CYS A 123 -0.15 14.72 13.80
N TYR A 124 0.29 14.56 12.56
CA TYR A 124 -0.57 14.77 11.40
C TYR A 124 -1.47 13.56 11.15
N SER A 125 -2.63 13.80 10.55
CA SER A 125 -3.44 12.73 9.95
C SER A 125 -2.68 12.11 8.77
N PRO A 126 -2.86 10.81 8.49
CA PRO A 126 -2.14 10.13 7.40
C PRO A 126 -2.46 10.71 6.02
N ASN A 127 -3.64 11.31 5.85
CA ASN A 127 -4.02 12.02 4.62
C ASN A 127 -3.53 13.48 4.54
N ALA A 128 -2.66 13.92 5.46
CA ALA A 128 -2.07 15.27 5.53
C ALA A 128 -3.02 16.46 5.77
N LYS A 129 -4.34 16.24 5.75
CA LYS A 129 -5.38 17.30 5.82
C LYS A 129 -5.53 17.90 7.22
N PHE A 130 -5.15 17.18 8.28
CA PHE A 130 -5.33 17.61 9.67
C PHE A 130 -4.06 17.47 10.52
N LEU A 131 -3.93 18.36 11.51
CA LEU A 131 -2.98 18.26 12.61
C LEU A 131 -3.75 17.99 13.91
N TYR A 132 -3.48 16.85 14.55
CA TYR A 132 -4.01 16.51 15.86
C TYR A 132 -3.12 17.09 16.95
N VAL A 133 -3.73 17.75 17.93
CA VAL A 133 -3.05 18.37 19.07
C VAL A 133 -3.67 17.87 20.37
N MET A 134 -2.87 17.20 21.20
CA MET A 134 -3.28 16.81 22.55
C MET A 134 -3.22 18.02 23.48
N GLY A 135 -4.36 18.37 24.08
CA GLY A 135 -4.46 19.44 25.06
C GLY A 135 -4.36 18.95 26.50
N SER A 136 -3.84 19.79 27.39
CA SER A 136 -3.83 19.54 28.85
C SER A 136 -5.23 19.52 29.48
N ASP A 137 -6.27 19.87 28.73
CA ASP A 137 -7.68 19.80 29.10
C ASP A 137 -8.30 18.42 28.80
N SER A 138 -7.47 17.41 28.49
CA SER A 138 -7.88 16.04 28.13
C SER A 138 -8.69 15.97 26.84
N LYS A 139 -8.45 16.88 25.91
CA LYS A 139 -9.06 16.86 24.58
C LYS A 139 -8.02 16.69 23.48
N ILE A 140 -8.48 16.10 22.38
CA ILE A 140 -7.78 16.16 21.10
C ILE A 140 -8.42 17.26 20.29
N HIS A 141 -7.61 18.25 19.93
CA HIS A 141 -7.99 19.33 19.03
C HIS A 141 -7.52 19.00 17.62
N ILE A 142 -8.41 19.14 16.65
CA ILE A 142 -8.16 18.87 15.24
C ILE A 142 -8.08 20.21 14.51
N PHE A 143 -6.93 20.47 13.90
CA PHE A 143 -6.69 21.67 13.10
C PHE A 143 -6.61 21.31 11.62
N GLU A 144 -7.27 22.08 10.76
CA GLU A 144 -7.05 22.00 9.31
C GLU A 144 -5.63 22.49 8.98
N THR A 145 -4.83 21.68 8.28
CA THR A 145 -3.42 21.98 7.99
C THR A 145 -3.26 23.31 7.24
N ARG A 146 -4.09 23.58 6.23
CA ARG A 146 -3.97 24.76 5.35
C ARG A 146 -4.05 26.09 6.08
N LYS A 147 -5.02 26.19 6.99
CA LYS A 147 -5.36 27.45 7.67
C LYS A 147 -4.96 27.47 9.14
N THR A 148 -4.41 26.36 9.65
CA THR A 148 -4.13 26.14 11.08
C THR A 148 -5.32 26.55 11.96
N ARG A 149 -6.52 26.18 11.50
CA ARG A 149 -7.78 26.54 12.16
C ARG A 149 -8.35 25.31 12.84
N GLU A 150 -8.72 25.43 14.10
CA GLU A 150 -9.42 24.35 14.80
C GLU A 150 -10.78 24.13 14.13
N VAL A 151 -11.01 22.91 13.67
CA VAL A 151 -12.28 22.50 13.06
C VAL A 151 -13.13 21.70 14.03
N LYS A 152 -12.50 21.03 15.01
CA LYS A 152 -13.19 20.19 15.98
C LYS A 152 -12.29 19.89 17.19
N SER A 153 -12.90 19.55 18.31
CA SER A 153 -12.24 18.87 19.43
C SER A 153 -13.18 17.90 20.12
N PHE A 154 -12.61 16.85 20.71
CA PHE A 154 -13.34 15.85 21.47
C PHE A 154 -12.55 15.40 22.70
N ALA A 155 -13.26 14.98 23.73
CA ALA A 155 -12.66 14.59 25.01
C ALA A 155 -12.17 13.13 24.99
N ILE A 156 -11.06 12.89 25.67
CA ILE A 156 -10.54 11.56 26.00
C ILE A 156 -10.41 11.42 27.52
N LYS A 157 -10.05 10.23 28.02
CA LYS A 157 -10.11 9.95 29.46
C LYS A 157 -9.05 10.71 30.26
N GLU A 158 -7.91 10.99 29.65
CA GLU A 158 -6.81 11.74 30.27
C GLU A 158 -5.82 12.28 29.22
N PRO A 159 -5.01 13.30 29.54
CA PRO A 159 -4.02 13.84 28.61
C PRO A 159 -2.89 12.85 28.32
N ALA A 160 -2.49 12.76 27.05
CA ALA A 160 -1.38 11.92 26.60
C ALA A 160 -0.09 12.70 26.36
N THR A 161 1.04 12.01 26.44
CA THR A 161 2.37 12.57 26.14
C THR A 161 2.83 12.27 24.72
N ARG A 162 2.13 11.38 24.00
CA ARG A 162 2.40 11.05 22.60
C ARG A 162 1.10 10.77 21.84
N LEU A 163 1.09 11.11 20.56
CA LEU A 163 0.03 10.79 19.61
C LEU A 163 0.63 10.07 18.39
N ASP A 164 -0.01 8.97 17.96
CA ASP A 164 0.38 8.24 16.76
C ASP A 164 -0.88 7.84 15.97
N ALA A 165 -0.97 8.29 14.72
CA ALA A 165 -2.10 7.97 13.83
C ALA A 165 -1.83 6.68 13.05
N SER A 166 -2.85 5.84 12.92
CA SER A 166 -2.81 4.66 12.05
C SER A 166 -2.77 5.07 10.56
N PRO A 167 -2.08 4.33 9.68
CA PRO A 167 -1.97 4.68 8.26
C PRO A 167 -3.32 4.72 7.53
N ASN A 168 -4.28 3.88 7.92
CA ASN A 168 -5.64 3.89 7.35
C ASN A 168 -6.53 5.05 7.85
N GLY A 169 -6.09 5.81 8.85
CA GLY A 169 -6.83 6.96 9.41
C GLY A 169 -8.00 6.60 10.32
N PHE A 170 -8.17 5.33 10.72
CA PHE A 170 -9.26 4.90 11.59
C PHE A 170 -8.96 5.10 13.07
N PHE A 171 -7.69 4.97 13.44
CA PHE A 171 -7.24 5.01 14.82
C PHE A 171 -6.25 6.13 15.08
N LEU A 172 -6.38 6.73 16.25
CA LEU A 172 -5.37 7.57 16.88
C LEU A 172 -5.01 6.96 18.23
N ILE A 173 -3.72 6.77 18.48
CA ILE A 173 -3.22 6.28 19.76
C ILE A 173 -2.79 7.47 20.60
N ALA A 174 -3.32 7.56 21.82
CA ALA A 174 -2.93 8.54 22.82
C ALA A 174 -2.24 7.82 23.98
N SER A 175 -0.91 7.92 24.04
CA SER A 175 -0.08 7.17 24.99
C SER A 175 0.32 8.01 26.20
N THR A 176 0.19 7.43 27.39
CA THR A 176 0.83 7.91 28.62
C THR A 176 1.97 6.98 29.01
N LYS A 177 2.56 7.20 30.18
CA LYS A 177 3.62 6.32 30.70
C LYS A 177 3.13 4.88 30.88
N ASP A 178 1.90 4.68 31.31
CA ASP A 178 1.43 3.38 31.81
C ASP A 178 0.23 2.83 31.03
N LYS A 179 -0.32 3.56 30.04
CA LYS A 179 -1.41 3.06 29.20
C LYS A 179 -1.49 3.73 27.83
N LEU A 180 -2.14 3.03 26.89
CA LEU A 180 -2.49 3.54 25.57
C LEU A 180 -4.01 3.64 25.46
N GLN A 181 -4.52 4.80 25.06
CA GLN A 181 -5.90 4.95 24.64
C GLN A 181 -5.98 4.81 23.13
N VAL A 182 -6.76 3.83 22.67
CA VAL A 182 -7.07 3.63 21.26
C VAL A 182 -8.35 4.41 20.96
N ILE A 183 -8.24 5.42 20.10
CA ILE A 183 -9.36 6.29 19.72
C ILE A 183 -9.84 5.90 18.33
N ASN A 184 -11.14 5.71 18.18
CA ASN A 184 -11.79 5.60 16.87
C ASN A 184 -12.05 7.02 16.35
N LEU A 185 -11.47 7.37 15.21
CA LEU A 185 -11.56 8.71 14.61
C LEU A 185 -12.87 8.97 13.85
N GLU A 186 -13.62 7.92 13.49
CA GLU A 186 -14.91 8.06 12.80
C GLU A 186 -16.01 8.54 13.74
N ASN A 187 -16.07 7.97 14.94
CA ASN A 187 -17.06 8.33 15.96
C ASN A 187 -16.48 9.16 17.12
N GLU A 188 -15.17 9.38 17.13
CA GLU A 188 -14.45 10.25 18.08
C GLU A 188 -14.57 9.79 19.54
N THR A 189 -14.53 8.48 19.73
CA THR A 189 -14.60 7.87 21.07
C THR A 189 -13.38 7.02 21.37
N VAL A 190 -13.09 6.86 22.67
CA VAL A 190 -12.08 5.90 23.12
C VAL A 190 -12.65 4.50 22.95
N ARG A 191 -12.17 3.80 21.94
CA ARG A 191 -12.57 2.43 21.59
C ARG A 191 -12.13 1.43 22.64
N THR A 192 -10.86 1.49 23.05
CA THR A 192 -10.32 0.66 24.13
C THR A 192 -9.17 1.37 24.84
N THR A 193 -8.76 0.84 26.00
CA THR A 193 -7.61 1.32 26.76
C THR A 193 -6.74 0.13 27.11
N LEU A 194 -5.49 0.14 26.64
CA LEU A 194 -4.51 -0.92 26.83
C LEU A 194 -3.61 -0.57 28.03
N PRO A 195 -3.72 -1.26 29.18
CA PRO A 195 -2.82 -1.04 30.30
C PRO A 195 -1.44 -1.63 30.00
N LEU A 196 -0.38 -0.94 30.40
CA LEU A 196 0.99 -1.42 30.29
C LEU A 196 1.51 -1.90 31.64
N LYS A 197 2.34 -2.95 31.60
CA LYS A 197 3.00 -3.50 32.79
C LYS A 197 4.32 -2.79 33.12
N ALA A 198 4.87 -2.08 32.15
CA ALA A 198 6.07 -1.27 32.29
C ALA A 198 5.92 0.03 31.49
N ALA A 199 6.86 0.95 31.68
CA ALA A 199 6.80 2.27 31.06
C ALA A 199 6.79 2.17 29.53
N PHE A 200 5.85 2.86 28.90
CA PHE A 200 5.76 3.02 27.45
C PHE A 200 7.08 3.54 26.86
N LYS A 201 7.54 2.88 25.79
CA LYS A 201 8.67 3.32 24.96
C LYS A 201 8.20 3.73 23.58
N ASP A 202 7.48 2.85 22.89
CA ASP A 202 7.13 3.08 21.51
C ASP A 202 5.85 2.38 21.04
N VAL A 203 5.27 2.91 19.97
CA VAL A 203 4.19 2.29 19.21
C VAL A 203 4.50 2.41 17.72
N ALA A 204 4.20 1.35 16.97
CA ALA A 204 4.32 1.34 15.52
C ALA A 204 3.12 0.63 14.90
N PHE A 205 2.62 1.15 13.78
CA PHE A 205 1.65 0.45 12.94
C PHE A 205 2.35 -0.23 11.77
N SER A 206 1.87 -1.41 11.42
CA SER A 206 2.16 -2.04 10.13
C SER A 206 1.65 -1.18 8.97
N SER A 207 2.32 -1.22 7.81
CA SER A 207 1.94 -0.42 6.64
C SER A 207 0.56 -0.78 6.10
N ASN A 208 0.13 -2.04 6.25
CA ASN A 208 -1.23 -2.48 5.92
C ASN A 208 -2.27 -2.19 7.03
N SER A 209 -1.86 -1.54 8.13
CA SER A 209 -2.68 -1.19 9.29
C SER A 209 -3.34 -2.36 10.04
N LYS A 210 -3.00 -3.63 9.76
CA LYS A 210 -3.60 -4.80 10.42
C LYS A 210 -3.01 -5.10 11.80
N GLN A 211 -1.79 -4.64 12.03
CA GLN A 211 -1.05 -4.84 13.27
C GLN A 211 -0.52 -3.55 13.87
N MET A 212 -0.45 -3.51 15.20
CA MET A 212 0.16 -2.44 15.99
C MET A 212 1.11 -3.05 17.03
N ALA A 213 2.38 -2.69 17.00
CA ALA A 213 3.37 -3.10 18.01
C ALA A 213 3.44 -2.05 19.13
N VAL A 214 3.52 -2.50 20.37
CA VAL A 214 3.69 -1.68 21.58
C VAL A 214 4.90 -2.17 22.34
N LEU A 215 5.88 -1.29 22.52
CA LEU A 215 7.16 -1.58 23.15
C LEU A 215 7.23 -0.92 24.53
N THR A 216 7.69 -1.68 25.53
CA THR A 216 7.84 -1.21 26.91
C THR A 216 9.29 -1.28 27.40
N ALA A 217 9.60 -0.49 28.42
CA ALA A 217 10.97 -0.29 28.93
C ALA A 217 11.60 -1.54 29.60
N ASP A 218 10.81 -2.57 29.88
CA ASP A 218 11.27 -3.87 30.38
C ASP A 218 11.68 -4.83 29.26
N GLY A 219 11.61 -4.41 27.99
CA GLY A 219 11.97 -5.22 26.84
C GLY A 219 10.86 -6.12 26.33
N THR A 220 9.62 -5.93 26.80
CA THR A 220 8.44 -6.57 26.23
C THR A 220 7.93 -5.78 25.01
N CYS A 221 7.56 -6.50 23.95
CA CYS A 221 6.92 -5.98 22.77
C CYS A 221 5.69 -6.83 22.42
N ASP A 222 4.50 -6.25 22.61
CA ASP A 222 3.23 -6.87 22.24
C ASP A 222 2.80 -6.39 20.86
N VAL A 223 2.46 -7.32 19.97
CA VAL A 223 1.82 -7.02 18.68
C VAL A 223 0.33 -7.28 18.81
N TYR A 224 -0.47 -6.26 18.56
CA TYR A 224 -1.92 -6.29 18.59
C TYR A 224 -2.47 -6.41 17.18
N ASP A 225 -3.50 -7.23 17.02
CA ASP A 225 -4.42 -7.12 15.89
C ASP A 225 -5.23 -5.81 16.01
N THR A 226 -5.30 -4.98 14.96
CA THR A 226 -5.99 -3.67 15.04
C THR A 226 -7.51 -3.76 14.86
N LYS A 227 -8.00 -4.90 14.37
CA LYS A 227 -9.43 -5.18 14.29
C LYS A 227 -9.99 -5.49 15.67
N THR A 228 -9.28 -6.20 16.54
CA THR A 228 -9.79 -6.55 17.89
C THR A 228 -9.08 -5.82 19.03
N PHE A 229 -7.88 -5.29 18.79
CA PHE A 229 -6.95 -4.82 19.81
C PHE A 229 -6.61 -5.89 20.87
N THR A 230 -6.55 -7.15 20.45
CA THR A 230 -6.02 -8.26 21.25
C THR A 230 -4.58 -8.57 20.84
N VAL A 231 -3.75 -8.98 21.80
CA VAL A 231 -2.37 -9.41 21.53
C VAL A 231 -2.40 -10.65 20.64
N SER A 232 -1.82 -10.54 19.44
CA SER A 232 -1.62 -11.65 18.50
C SER A 232 -0.23 -12.26 18.62
N LYS A 233 0.78 -11.47 19.03
CA LYS A 233 2.15 -11.94 19.30
C LYS A 233 2.75 -11.22 20.48
N HIS A 234 3.64 -11.90 21.20
CA HIS A 234 4.30 -11.40 22.39
C HIS A 234 5.80 -11.73 22.31
N PHE A 235 6.63 -10.71 22.45
CA PHE A 235 8.08 -10.85 22.45
C PHE A 235 8.68 -10.28 23.72
N ASP A 236 9.52 -11.05 24.40
CA ASP A 236 10.23 -10.64 25.61
C ASP A 236 11.73 -10.59 25.39
N ALA A 237 12.46 -10.01 26.37
CA ALA A 237 13.91 -9.93 26.39
C ALA A 237 14.50 -9.15 25.20
N MET A 238 13.83 -8.09 24.75
CA MET A 238 14.30 -7.21 23.66
C MET A 238 15.39 -6.22 24.07
N GLY A 239 16.09 -6.45 25.18
CA GLY A 239 17.18 -5.59 25.64
C GLY A 239 16.71 -4.17 25.98
N ILE A 240 17.41 -3.14 25.48
CA ILE A 240 17.09 -1.74 25.81
C ILE A 240 15.74 -1.27 25.26
N ALA A 241 15.24 -1.94 24.21
CA ALA A 241 13.91 -1.75 23.65
C ALA A 241 13.52 -0.26 23.46
N GLU A 242 14.35 0.50 22.73
CA GLU A 242 14.15 1.95 22.61
C GLU A 242 13.13 2.34 21.53
N ARG A 243 13.03 1.59 20.44
CA ARG A 243 12.16 1.90 19.29
C ARG A 243 11.79 0.63 18.54
N CYS A 244 10.58 0.56 17.99
CA CYS A 244 10.16 -0.49 17.07
C CYS A 244 9.57 0.11 15.78
N PHE A 245 9.67 -0.63 14.68
CA PHE A 245 9.11 -0.20 13.40
C PHE A 245 8.87 -1.40 12.47
N PHE A 246 7.71 -1.46 11.82
CA PHE A 246 7.40 -2.54 10.88
C PHE A 246 8.15 -2.35 9.56
N HIS A 247 8.69 -3.44 9.03
CA HIS A 247 9.17 -3.46 7.66
C HIS A 247 8.00 -3.16 6.70
N PRO A 248 8.18 -2.37 5.62
CA PRO A 248 7.10 -1.97 4.71
C PRO A 248 6.33 -3.13 4.05
N GLU A 249 6.92 -4.33 4.01
CA GLU A 249 6.26 -5.55 3.51
C GLU A 249 5.51 -6.34 4.60
N ASN A 250 5.45 -5.83 5.82
CA ASN A 250 4.70 -6.36 6.98
C ASN A 250 5.11 -7.76 7.48
N LYS A 251 6.21 -8.34 6.97
CA LYS A 251 6.73 -9.64 7.44
C LYS A 251 7.66 -9.53 8.65
N TYR A 252 8.39 -8.42 8.79
CA TYR A 252 9.36 -8.25 9.88
C TYR A 252 9.00 -7.04 10.76
N LEU A 253 9.24 -7.18 12.06
CA LEU A 253 9.28 -6.08 13.02
C LEU A 253 10.74 -5.80 13.40
N ALA A 254 11.21 -4.59 13.15
CA ALA A 254 12.52 -4.13 13.60
C ALA A 254 12.43 -3.55 15.01
N ILE A 255 13.35 -3.94 15.91
CA ILE A 255 13.42 -3.46 17.30
C ILE A 255 14.86 -3.10 17.64
N VAL A 256 15.07 -1.92 18.22
CA VAL A 256 16.37 -1.52 18.78
C VAL A 256 16.60 -2.27 20.09
N THR A 257 17.48 -3.27 20.06
CA THR A 257 17.70 -4.18 21.20
C THR A 257 18.98 -3.90 21.98
N GLY A 258 19.88 -3.09 21.42
CA GLY A 258 21.08 -2.60 22.10
C GLY A 258 21.56 -1.29 21.50
N ASP A 259 22.59 -0.70 22.10
CA ASP A 259 23.14 0.60 21.68
C ASP A 259 23.62 0.61 20.21
N GLN A 260 23.94 -0.57 19.67
CA GLN A 260 24.43 -0.79 18.30
C GLN A 260 23.64 -1.86 17.54
N ARG A 261 22.55 -2.40 18.09
CA ARG A 261 21.89 -3.59 17.51
C ARG A 261 20.41 -3.34 17.23
N VAL A 262 20.01 -3.63 16.00
CA VAL A 262 18.61 -3.74 15.59
C VAL A 262 18.31 -5.19 15.27
N ALA A 263 17.32 -5.77 15.96
CA ALA A 263 16.80 -7.10 15.67
C ALA A 263 15.63 -7.00 14.70
N PHE A 264 15.53 -7.93 13.76
CA PHE A 264 14.40 -8.12 12.88
C PHE A 264 13.73 -9.44 13.24
N ILE A 265 12.49 -9.37 13.70
CA ILE A 265 11.70 -10.53 14.07
C ILE A 265 10.74 -10.83 12.94
N ASN A 266 10.86 -12.01 12.33
CA ASN A 266 9.89 -12.48 11.35
C ASN A 266 8.57 -12.83 12.06
N LEU A 267 7.50 -12.19 11.62
CA LEU A 267 6.17 -12.29 12.20
C LEU A 267 5.41 -13.52 11.68
N LEU A 268 5.95 -14.28 10.74
CA LEU A 268 5.35 -15.53 10.25
C LEU A 268 6.15 -16.75 10.74
N ASN A 269 7.46 -16.60 10.94
CA ASN A 269 8.34 -17.64 11.50
C ASN A 269 9.25 -17.05 12.58
N GLU A 270 8.92 -17.23 13.86
CA GLU A 270 9.64 -16.56 14.97
C GLU A 270 11.07 -17.09 15.19
N ASP A 271 11.41 -18.23 14.59
CA ASP A 271 12.76 -18.81 14.56
C ASP A 271 13.68 -18.05 13.59
N ASP A 272 13.12 -17.35 12.59
CA ASP A 272 13.86 -16.48 11.67
C ASP A 272 14.05 -15.09 12.30
N ARG A 273 15.20 -14.93 12.97
CA ARG A 273 15.65 -13.66 13.52
C ARG A 273 16.92 -13.21 12.84
N GLN A 274 16.88 -11.99 12.29
CA GLN A 274 18.02 -11.36 11.66
C GLN A 274 18.47 -10.15 12.48
N TYR A 275 19.72 -9.73 12.31
CA TYR A 275 20.29 -8.62 13.08
C TYR A 275 21.09 -7.69 12.18
N VAL A 276 21.00 -6.40 12.47
CA VAL A 276 21.94 -5.39 11.96
C VAL A 276 22.71 -4.84 13.14
N ASP A 277 24.03 -5.06 13.12
CA ASP A 277 24.98 -4.50 14.07
C ASP A 277 25.64 -3.27 13.44
N ALA A 278 25.30 -2.10 13.97
CA ALA A 278 25.88 -0.84 13.56
C ALA A 278 27.33 -0.71 14.05
N LYS A 279 28.16 -0.01 13.27
CA LYS A 279 29.56 0.27 13.62
C LYS A 279 29.71 1.31 14.74
N GLU A 280 28.69 2.14 14.95
CA GLU A 280 28.68 3.23 15.92
C GLU A 280 27.40 3.17 16.76
N GLY A 281 27.56 3.40 18.07
CA GLY A 281 26.48 3.37 19.04
C GLY A 281 25.60 4.61 19.08
N GLY A 282 24.60 4.56 19.94
CA GLY A 282 23.60 5.60 20.15
C GLY A 282 22.34 5.41 19.30
N ILE A 283 22.02 4.19 18.86
CA ILE A 283 20.76 3.95 18.13
C ILE A 283 19.58 4.20 19.09
N LYS A 284 18.77 5.19 18.76
CA LYS A 284 17.55 5.59 19.47
C LYS A 284 16.35 5.79 18.54
N TYR A 285 16.60 5.73 17.23
CA TYR A 285 15.63 5.95 16.18
C TYR A 285 15.89 4.95 15.06
N ILE A 286 14.81 4.35 14.59
CA ILE A 286 14.78 3.53 13.38
C ILE A 286 13.57 3.91 12.52
N ASN A 287 13.68 3.73 11.21
CA ASN A 287 12.61 3.87 10.22
C ASN A 287 13.00 3.06 8.96
N PHE A 288 12.11 2.95 7.98
CA PHE A 288 12.46 2.47 6.65
C PHE A 288 12.31 3.57 5.60
N SER A 289 13.18 3.50 4.59
CA SER A 289 13.10 4.34 3.40
C SER A 289 13.21 3.47 2.16
N LYS A 290 12.52 3.87 1.09
CA LYS A 290 12.63 3.24 -0.23
C LYS A 290 13.35 4.20 -1.16
N ASN A 291 14.20 3.67 -2.04
CA ASN A 291 14.70 4.46 -3.17
C ASN A 291 13.71 4.40 -4.35
N VAL A 292 14.02 5.11 -5.43
CA VAL A 292 13.22 5.12 -6.68
C VAL A 292 13.10 3.75 -7.37
N LYS A 293 13.91 2.77 -6.98
CA LYS A 293 13.87 1.38 -7.48
C LYS A 293 13.13 0.44 -6.52
N ASN A 294 12.51 0.97 -5.46
CA ASN A 294 11.90 0.23 -4.36
C ASN A 294 12.85 -0.62 -3.51
N ASP A 295 14.17 -0.40 -3.58
CA ASP A 295 15.10 -1.00 -2.63
C ASP A 295 14.83 -0.43 -1.22
N ILE A 296 14.70 -1.30 -0.23
CA ILE A 296 14.37 -0.92 1.13
C ILE A 296 15.65 -0.79 1.98
N TYR A 297 15.73 0.33 2.70
CA TYR A 297 16.80 0.62 3.65
C TYR A 297 16.23 0.76 5.04
N LEU A 298 16.84 0.08 6.02
CA LEU A 298 16.73 0.48 7.42
C LEU A 298 17.47 1.81 7.58
N VAL A 299 16.78 2.82 8.08
CA VAL A 299 17.39 4.06 8.52
C VAL A 299 17.51 4.03 10.02
N HIS A 300 18.72 4.14 10.55
CA HIS A 300 18.94 4.25 11.99
C HIS A 300 19.87 5.43 12.29
N ASN A 301 19.69 6.05 13.46
CA ASN A 301 20.63 7.07 13.90
C ASN A 301 21.88 6.44 14.55
N TYR A 302 22.94 7.23 14.61
CA TYR A 302 24.03 7.08 15.56
C TYR A 302 24.18 8.41 16.31
N THR A 303 25.22 8.55 17.13
CA THR A 303 25.40 9.74 18.00
C THR A 303 25.27 11.08 17.25
N SER A 304 25.79 11.21 16.03
CA SER A 304 25.79 12.49 15.30
C SER A 304 25.42 12.34 13.84
N GLY A 305 24.39 11.54 13.54
CA GLY A 305 23.92 11.35 12.17
C GLY A 305 22.97 10.18 12.00
N ILE A 306 22.72 9.82 10.74
CA ILE A 306 21.92 8.65 10.34
C ILE A 306 22.68 7.81 9.31
N VAL A 307 22.31 6.53 9.25
CA VAL A 307 22.80 5.56 8.26
C VAL A 307 21.60 4.93 7.58
N PHE A 308 21.66 4.79 6.26
CA PHE A 308 20.75 3.99 5.45
C PHE A 308 21.46 2.67 5.16
N THR A 309 20.96 1.58 5.74
CA THR A 309 21.50 0.24 5.62
C THR A 309 20.56 -0.61 4.76
N PRO A 310 21.00 -1.16 3.62
CA PRO A 310 20.14 -1.97 2.77
C PRO A 310 19.72 -3.24 3.49
N VAL A 311 18.42 -3.59 3.40
CA VAL A 311 17.85 -4.77 4.07
C VAL A 311 17.33 -5.83 3.08
N GLY A 312 17.83 -5.82 1.85
CA GLY A 312 17.45 -6.79 0.81
C GLY A 312 17.84 -8.25 1.09
N PHE A 313 18.53 -8.51 2.20
CA PHE A 313 18.78 -9.87 2.70
C PHE A 313 17.55 -10.47 3.42
N LEU A 314 16.60 -9.64 3.85
CA LEU A 314 15.35 -10.11 4.43
C LEU A 314 14.50 -10.76 3.35
N SER A 315 13.90 -11.89 3.67
CA SER A 315 13.02 -12.57 2.72
C SER A 315 11.75 -11.75 2.47
N PRO A 316 11.19 -11.74 1.25
CA PRO A 316 9.95 -11.02 1.02
C PRO A 316 8.77 -11.69 1.72
N ASN A 317 7.67 -10.96 1.88
CA ASN A 317 6.37 -11.54 2.23
C ASN A 317 5.76 -12.25 1.01
N ARG A 318 5.94 -13.57 0.90
CA ARG A 318 5.50 -14.34 -0.28
C ARG A 318 3.99 -14.60 -0.24
N GLN A 319 3.42 -14.84 0.93
CA GLN A 319 1.98 -15.00 1.15
C GLN A 319 1.22 -13.77 0.66
N GLU A 320 1.65 -12.55 1.01
CA GLU A 320 1.00 -11.33 0.54
C GLU A 320 1.12 -11.17 -0.98
N LYS A 321 2.29 -11.49 -1.57
CA LYS A 321 2.50 -11.46 -3.03
C LYS A 321 1.60 -12.47 -3.75
N LEU A 322 1.54 -13.70 -3.25
CA LEU A 322 0.69 -14.76 -3.77
C LEU A 322 -0.78 -14.35 -3.69
N LYS A 323 -1.22 -13.80 -2.55
CA LYS A 323 -2.59 -13.34 -2.34
C LYS A 323 -2.98 -12.25 -3.33
N ASN A 324 -2.11 -11.28 -3.56
CA ASN A 324 -2.37 -10.19 -4.50
C ASN A 324 -2.54 -10.69 -5.94
N GLU A 325 -1.64 -11.58 -6.38
CA GLU A 325 -1.74 -12.22 -7.71
C GLU A 325 -2.98 -13.13 -7.83
N LEU A 326 -3.27 -13.92 -6.80
CA LEU A 326 -4.43 -14.81 -6.76
C LEU A 326 -5.73 -14.02 -6.89
N ASN A 327 -5.88 -12.95 -6.12
CA ASN A 327 -7.04 -12.07 -6.18
C ASN A 327 -7.21 -11.48 -7.59
N SER A 328 -6.12 -11.02 -8.21
CA SER A 328 -6.15 -10.49 -9.57
C SER A 328 -6.62 -11.54 -10.60
N ARG A 329 -6.08 -12.76 -10.55
CA ARG A 329 -6.50 -13.83 -11.47
C ARG A 329 -7.93 -14.29 -11.25
N MET A 330 -8.38 -14.33 -10.00
CA MET A 330 -9.76 -14.68 -9.67
C MET A 330 -10.73 -13.59 -10.13
N ASP A 331 -10.39 -12.31 -9.97
CA ASP A 331 -11.18 -11.19 -10.46
C ASP A 331 -11.39 -11.28 -11.99
N GLU A 332 -10.38 -11.71 -12.75
CA GLU A 332 -10.50 -11.97 -14.19
C GLU A 332 -11.31 -13.23 -14.52
N TRP A 333 -11.04 -14.36 -13.85
CA TRP A 333 -11.74 -15.62 -14.14
C TRP A 333 -13.25 -15.55 -13.84
N MET A 334 -13.64 -14.76 -12.84
CA MET A 334 -15.05 -14.54 -12.49
C MET A 334 -15.79 -13.63 -13.49
N LYS A 335 -15.13 -13.05 -14.49
CA LYS A 335 -15.82 -12.28 -15.54
C LYS A 335 -16.59 -13.21 -16.47
N ARG A 336 -17.73 -12.73 -16.98
CA ARG A 336 -18.45 -13.40 -18.05
C ARG A 336 -17.65 -13.29 -19.35
N MET A 337 -17.53 -14.39 -20.08
CA MET A 337 -16.83 -14.38 -21.37
C MET A 337 -17.70 -13.75 -22.46
N GLU A 338 -17.06 -13.23 -23.50
CA GLU A 338 -17.77 -12.71 -24.66
C GLU A 338 -18.62 -13.81 -25.32
N GLY A 339 -19.91 -13.54 -25.52
CA GLY A 339 -20.85 -14.51 -26.08
C GLY A 339 -21.30 -15.63 -25.13
N GLU A 340 -20.84 -15.66 -23.88
CA GLU A 340 -21.25 -16.65 -22.87
C GLU A 340 -22.71 -16.38 -22.43
N SER A 341 -23.55 -17.42 -22.48
CA SER A 341 -24.92 -17.33 -21.97
C SER A 341 -24.92 -17.20 -20.45
N LEU A 342 -26.01 -16.67 -19.88
CA LEU A 342 -26.10 -16.55 -18.41
C LEU A 342 -26.11 -17.93 -17.72
N ASP A 343 -26.69 -18.93 -18.37
CA ASP A 343 -26.72 -20.31 -17.86
C ASP A 343 -25.32 -20.94 -17.88
N ASP A 344 -24.55 -20.76 -18.96
CA ASP A 344 -23.18 -21.25 -19.06
C ASP A 344 -22.27 -20.56 -18.02
N TYR A 345 -22.45 -19.24 -17.85
CA TYR A 345 -21.74 -18.47 -16.83
C TYR A 345 -22.03 -19.00 -15.42
N ASN A 346 -23.30 -19.20 -15.06
CA ASN A 346 -23.67 -19.72 -13.74
C ASN A 346 -23.18 -21.18 -13.53
N ALA A 347 -23.13 -21.98 -14.59
CA ALA A 347 -22.58 -23.32 -14.54
C ALA A 347 -21.05 -23.32 -14.35
N ARG A 348 -20.35 -22.38 -14.97
CA ARG A 348 -18.88 -22.24 -14.86
C ARG A 348 -18.45 -21.54 -13.58
N VAL A 349 -19.16 -20.50 -13.15
CA VAL A 349 -18.84 -19.65 -12.01
C VAL A 349 -19.88 -19.91 -10.92
N ASN A 350 -19.56 -20.85 -10.05
CA ASN A 350 -20.31 -21.19 -8.85
C ASN A 350 -19.33 -21.41 -7.68
N GLU A 351 -19.85 -21.66 -6.48
CA GLU A 351 -18.99 -21.83 -5.31
C GLU A 351 -18.00 -22.98 -5.47
N GLU A 352 -18.44 -24.15 -5.96
CA GLU A 352 -17.57 -25.32 -6.12
C GLU A 352 -16.45 -25.07 -7.14
N SER A 353 -16.80 -24.56 -8.33
CA SER A 353 -15.83 -24.28 -9.38
C SER A 353 -14.87 -23.16 -8.99
N ARG A 354 -15.34 -22.14 -8.26
CA ARG A 354 -14.51 -21.05 -7.73
C ARG A 354 -13.46 -21.58 -6.76
N LEU A 355 -13.84 -22.43 -5.81
CA LEU A 355 -12.89 -23.01 -4.85
C LEU A 355 -11.85 -23.90 -5.54
N LYS A 356 -12.25 -24.68 -6.55
CA LYS A 356 -11.33 -25.47 -7.38
C LYS A 356 -10.36 -24.58 -8.14
N GLN A 357 -10.86 -23.50 -8.77
CA GLN A 357 -10.03 -22.57 -9.53
C GLN A 357 -9.04 -21.81 -8.63
N MET A 358 -9.46 -21.38 -7.44
CA MET A 358 -8.58 -20.73 -6.47
C MET A 358 -7.39 -21.60 -6.10
N ARG A 359 -7.61 -22.88 -5.79
CA ARG A 359 -6.53 -23.83 -5.47
C ARG A 359 -5.58 -24.03 -6.64
N LEU A 360 -6.12 -24.11 -7.86
CA LEU A 360 -5.32 -24.24 -9.07
C LEU A 360 -4.41 -23.02 -9.27
N PHE A 361 -4.97 -21.80 -9.20
CA PHE A 361 -4.18 -20.58 -9.34
C PHE A 361 -3.16 -20.42 -8.24
N GLU A 362 -3.51 -20.70 -6.99
CA GLU A 362 -2.57 -20.66 -5.88
C GLU A 362 -1.36 -21.57 -6.11
N SER A 363 -1.61 -22.84 -6.49
CA SER A 363 -0.55 -23.79 -6.80
C SER A 363 0.32 -23.32 -7.96
N GLN A 364 -0.28 -22.79 -9.04
CA GLN A 364 0.46 -22.24 -10.18
C GLN A 364 1.32 -21.03 -9.79
N ILE A 365 0.76 -20.10 -9.01
CA ILE A 365 1.47 -18.90 -8.56
C ILE A 365 2.64 -19.30 -7.66
N ALA A 366 2.40 -20.12 -6.63
CA ALA A 366 3.45 -20.59 -5.73
C ALA A 366 4.55 -21.37 -6.48
N THR A 367 4.16 -22.23 -7.43
CA THR A 367 5.10 -22.99 -8.27
C THR A 367 5.97 -22.06 -9.11
N ASN A 368 5.39 -21.04 -9.73
CA ASN A 368 6.15 -20.03 -10.48
C ASN A 368 7.08 -19.21 -9.58
N MET A 369 6.64 -18.89 -8.35
CA MET A 369 7.46 -18.17 -7.38
C MET A 369 8.63 -19.00 -6.83
N ALA A 370 8.51 -20.33 -6.80
CA ALA A 370 9.53 -21.23 -6.28
C ALA A 370 10.72 -21.45 -7.24
N ASP A 371 10.59 -21.06 -8.52
CA ASP A 371 11.64 -21.09 -9.55
C ASP A 371 12.52 -22.36 -9.54
N ASN A 372 11.88 -23.54 -9.66
CA ASN A 372 12.54 -24.86 -9.65
C ASN A 372 13.37 -25.17 -8.39
N LEU A 373 12.90 -24.77 -7.20
CA LEU A 373 13.57 -24.97 -5.90
C LEU A 373 14.23 -26.35 -5.70
N LEU A 374 13.55 -27.44 -6.08
CA LEU A 374 14.05 -28.82 -6.02
C LEU A 374 15.39 -29.05 -6.74
N THR A 375 15.67 -28.32 -7.82
CA THR A 375 16.93 -28.47 -8.57
C THR A 375 18.14 -28.01 -7.76
N THR A 376 17.91 -27.17 -6.76
CA THR A 376 18.94 -26.65 -5.84
C THR A 376 18.86 -27.28 -4.45
N SER A 377 17.93 -28.20 -4.22
CA SER A 377 17.72 -28.86 -2.93
C SER A 377 18.67 -30.03 -2.72
N ASP A 378 19.23 -30.13 -1.52
CA ASP A 378 19.91 -31.35 -1.09
C ASP A 378 18.86 -32.35 -0.58
N VAL A 379 18.69 -33.46 -1.30
CA VAL A 379 17.72 -34.51 -0.96
C VAL A 379 18.42 -35.65 -0.22
N LYS A 380 17.83 -36.10 0.89
CA LYS A 380 18.28 -37.28 1.63
C LYS A 380 17.14 -38.26 1.88
N LEU A 381 17.47 -39.55 1.93
CA LEU A 381 16.55 -40.56 2.42
C LEU A 381 16.58 -40.55 3.94
N GLY A 382 15.43 -40.31 4.56
CA GLY A 382 15.25 -40.32 6.00
C GLY A 382 14.76 -41.68 6.52
N ASN A 383 14.01 -41.65 7.61
CA ASN A 383 13.48 -42.86 8.24
C ASN A 383 12.43 -43.55 7.35
N TYR A 384 12.39 -44.89 7.43
CA TYR A 384 11.35 -45.72 6.83
C TYR A 384 10.43 -46.30 7.91
N ASN A 385 9.12 -46.11 7.73
CA ASN A 385 8.10 -46.72 8.57
C ASN A 385 7.57 -47.99 7.88
N SER A 386 7.94 -49.16 8.41
CA SER A 386 7.53 -50.46 7.88
C SER A 386 6.04 -50.74 8.01
N ASP A 387 5.38 -50.18 9.03
CA ASP A 387 3.98 -50.44 9.30
C ASP A 387 3.08 -49.70 8.30
N MET A 388 3.53 -48.52 7.85
CA MET A 388 2.80 -47.67 6.90
C MET A 388 3.35 -47.75 5.47
N ASN A 389 4.46 -48.48 5.25
CA ASN A 389 5.24 -48.47 4.01
C ASN A 389 5.64 -47.07 3.53
N MET A 390 6.08 -46.21 4.45
CA MET A 390 6.39 -44.81 4.14
C MET A 390 7.88 -44.52 4.28
N LEU A 391 8.49 -44.02 3.21
CA LEU A 391 9.85 -43.49 3.17
C LEU A 391 9.82 -41.98 3.32
N THR A 392 10.59 -41.45 4.28
CA THR A 392 10.77 -40.00 4.44
C THR A 392 11.81 -39.50 3.44
N LEU A 393 11.50 -38.43 2.73
CA LEU A 393 12.46 -37.66 1.96
C LEU A 393 12.69 -36.31 2.64
N GLU A 394 13.93 -36.05 3.01
CA GLU A 394 14.35 -34.84 3.70
C GLU A 394 14.98 -33.86 2.71
N PHE A 395 14.64 -32.58 2.86
CA PHE A 395 15.21 -31.48 2.09
C PHE A 395 15.87 -30.47 3.03
N ASN A 396 16.92 -29.81 2.54
CA ASN A 396 17.61 -28.75 3.30
C ASN A 396 16.87 -27.41 3.32
N ASN A 397 15.96 -27.17 2.38
CA ASN A 397 15.35 -25.87 2.11
C ASN A 397 13.81 -25.87 2.14
N MET A 398 13.18 -27.00 2.49
CA MET A 398 11.73 -27.15 2.61
C MET A 398 11.36 -28.34 3.52
N PRO A 399 10.10 -28.43 3.97
CA PRO A 399 9.65 -29.55 4.79
C PRO A 399 9.84 -30.91 4.12
N SER A 400 10.06 -31.93 4.95
CA SER A 400 10.16 -33.32 4.47
C SER A 400 8.83 -33.82 3.92
N ILE A 401 8.88 -34.69 2.92
CA ILE A 401 7.71 -35.39 2.39
C ILE A 401 7.80 -36.88 2.69
N TYR A 402 6.67 -37.57 2.54
CA TYR A 402 6.60 -39.02 2.76
C TYR A 402 6.07 -39.70 1.51
N LEU A 403 6.81 -40.69 1.02
CA LEU A 403 6.44 -41.50 -0.13
C LEU A 403 6.02 -42.89 0.30
N THR A 404 4.90 -43.39 -0.24
CA THR A 404 4.53 -44.79 -0.07
C THR A 404 5.43 -45.65 -0.96
N VAL A 405 6.38 -46.36 -0.34
CA VAL A 405 7.39 -47.20 -1.01
C VAL A 405 7.37 -48.59 -0.36
N PRO A 406 7.11 -49.68 -1.10
CA PRO A 406 7.17 -51.03 -0.53
C PRO A 406 8.58 -51.37 -0.02
N VAL A 407 8.68 -52.08 1.11
CA VAL A 407 9.98 -52.42 1.74
C VAL A 407 10.93 -53.16 0.79
N SER A 408 10.40 -53.98 -0.12
CA SER A 408 11.16 -54.72 -1.13
C SER A 408 11.82 -53.84 -2.19
N GLU A 409 11.46 -52.56 -2.25
CA GLU A 409 11.98 -51.58 -3.23
C GLU A 409 13.01 -50.62 -2.62
N LEU A 410 13.26 -50.71 -1.31
CA LEU A 410 14.23 -49.85 -0.62
C LEU A 410 15.68 -50.30 -0.85
N GLU A 411 15.90 -51.59 -1.11
CA GLU A 411 17.24 -52.13 -1.26
C GLU A 411 17.95 -51.49 -2.48
N GLY A 412 19.05 -50.77 -2.22
CA GLY A 412 19.82 -50.08 -3.26
C GLY A 412 19.25 -48.73 -3.73
N MET A 413 18.15 -48.25 -3.14
CA MET A 413 17.62 -46.90 -3.35
C MET A 413 18.54 -45.87 -2.69
N ASP A 414 18.88 -44.82 -3.43
CA ASP A 414 19.63 -43.66 -2.91
C ASP A 414 19.03 -42.37 -3.46
N ALA A 415 19.19 -41.27 -2.72
CA ALA A 415 18.57 -39.98 -3.07
C ALA A 415 19.06 -39.43 -4.44
N GLY A 416 20.32 -39.66 -4.83
CA GLY A 416 20.86 -39.19 -6.11
C GLY A 416 20.27 -39.90 -7.33
N SER A 417 19.73 -41.10 -7.12
CA SER A 417 19.01 -41.86 -8.14
C SER A 417 17.56 -41.41 -8.36
N LEU A 418 17.02 -40.54 -7.49
CA LEU A 418 15.66 -40.03 -7.63
C LEU A 418 15.63 -38.85 -8.61
N GLU A 419 14.59 -38.83 -9.43
CA GLU A 419 14.26 -37.73 -10.34
C GLU A 419 12.86 -37.22 -10.01
N PHE A 420 12.71 -35.91 -9.94
CA PHE A 420 11.45 -35.26 -9.58
C PHE A 420 10.85 -34.61 -10.83
N THR A 421 9.60 -34.95 -11.12
CA THR A 421 8.87 -34.42 -12.28
C THR A 421 7.48 -33.93 -11.89
N ASN A 422 6.91 -33.06 -12.72
CA ASN A 422 5.57 -32.49 -12.54
C ASN A 422 5.37 -31.82 -11.17
N THR A 423 6.43 -31.22 -10.61
CA THR A 423 6.40 -30.66 -9.25
C THR A 423 5.51 -29.43 -9.16
N GLN A 424 4.71 -29.37 -8.10
CA GLN A 424 3.93 -28.21 -7.68
C GLN A 424 4.27 -27.83 -6.25
N TYR A 425 4.30 -26.52 -5.99
CA TYR A 425 4.61 -25.94 -4.69
C TYR A 425 3.41 -25.18 -4.12
N GLY A 426 3.44 -25.01 -2.81
CA GLY A 426 2.58 -24.10 -2.04
C GLY A 426 3.42 -23.29 -1.05
N LEU A 427 2.77 -22.39 -0.32
CA LEU A 427 3.36 -21.73 0.85
C LEU A 427 2.71 -22.27 2.12
N ASN A 428 3.50 -22.48 3.17
CA ASN A 428 3.02 -22.81 4.51
C ASN A 428 2.80 -21.55 5.37
N ASP A 429 2.27 -21.72 6.58
CA ASP A 429 1.96 -20.63 7.52
C ASP A 429 3.18 -19.78 7.92
N LYS A 430 4.37 -20.36 7.83
CA LYS A 430 5.68 -19.71 8.03
C LYS A 430 6.21 -18.91 6.84
N ASP A 431 5.46 -18.83 5.74
CA ASP A 431 5.83 -18.14 4.50
C ASP A 431 7.03 -18.80 3.76
N GLU A 432 7.12 -20.12 3.89
CA GLU A 432 8.13 -20.98 3.28
C GLU A 432 7.48 -21.87 2.21
N PHE A 433 8.25 -22.21 1.18
CA PHE A 433 7.78 -23.13 0.15
C PHE A 433 7.69 -24.56 0.68
N GLU A 434 6.64 -25.25 0.27
CA GLU A 434 6.47 -26.68 0.50
C GLU A 434 6.05 -27.38 -0.79
N LEU A 435 6.42 -28.66 -0.91
CA LEU A 435 5.91 -29.49 -1.98
C LEU A 435 4.44 -29.79 -1.73
N VAL A 436 3.63 -29.67 -2.79
CA VAL A 436 2.20 -30.00 -2.76
C VAL A 436 1.92 -31.19 -3.66
N TYR A 437 2.67 -31.34 -4.74
CA TYR A 437 2.60 -32.51 -5.62
C TYR A 437 3.95 -32.75 -6.26
N THR A 438 4.39 -34.00 -6.36
CA THR A 438 5.52 -34.35 -7.22
C THR A 438 5.47 -35.83 -7.57
N GLU A 439 5.93 -36.14 -8.78
CA GLU A 439 6.23 -37.50 -9.17
C GLU A 439 7.71 -37.75 -8.91
N VAL A 440 8.04 -38.91 -8.37
CA VAL A 440 9.42 -39.30 -8.03
C VAL A 440 9.75 -40.59 -8.77
N ILE A 441 10.70 -40.52 -9.69
CA ILE A 441 11.14 -41.66 -10.50
C ILE A 441 12.48 -42.12 -9.97
N ASN A 442 12.58 -43.39 -9.59
CA ASN A 442 13.87 -44.00 -9.32
C ASN A 442 14.53 -44.37 -10.66
N LYS A 443 15.55 -43.62 -11.08
CA LYS A 443 16.23 -43.80 -12.37
C LYS A 443 16.90 -45.17 -12.52
N LYS A 444 17.22 -45.86 -11.44
CA LYS A 444 17.81 -47.22 -11.50
C LYS A 444 16.78 -48.28 -11.84
N THR A 445 15.55 -48.14 -11.36
CA THR A 445 14.51 -49.18 -11.48
C THR A 445 13.38 -48.79 -12.44
N GLY A 446 13.27 -47.51 -12.80
CA GLY A 446 12.16 -46.95 -13.57
C GLY A 446 10.85 -46.84 -12.80
N LYS A 447 10.83 -47.19 -11.50
CA LYS A 447 9.62 -47.13 -10.68
C LYS A 447 9.27 -45.70 -10.32
N LYS A 448 7.97 -45.41 -10.33
CA LYS A 448 7.39 -44.10 -10.06
C LYS A 448 6.61 -44.13 -8.75
N TYR A 449 6.87 -43.14 -7.92
CA TYR A 449 6.17 -42.84 -6.68
C TYR A 449 5.51 -41.47 -6.81
N VAL A 450 4.42 -41.24 -6.08
CA VAL A 450 3.70 -39.97 -6.12
C VAL A 450 3.55 -39.46 -4.69
N PHE A 451 3.94 -38.22 -4.50
CA PHE A 451 3.52 -37.43 -3.35
C PHE A 451 2.41 -36.49 -3.82
N ASP A 452 1.25 -36.57 -3.18
CA ASP A 452 0.09 -35.74 -3.50
C ASP A 452 -0.54 -35.22 -2.21
N ASN A 453 -0.46 -33.91 -2.02
CA ASN A 453 -1.07 -33.15 -0.94
C ASN A 453 -1.92 -31.99 -1.49
N THR A 454 -2.46 -32.15 -2.70
CA THR A 454 -3.25 -31.12 -3.39
C THR A 454 -4.59 -30.81 -2.70
N GLU A 455 -5.08 -31.73 -1.86
CA GLU A 455 -6.29 -31.53 -1.06
C GLU A 455 -6.07 -30.71 0.23
N ARG A 456 -4.83 -30.25 0.49
CA ARG A 456 -4.52 -29.41 1.65
C ARG A 456 -5.47 -28.22 1.79
N LYS A 457 -5.78 -27.85 3.04
CA LYS A 457 -6.39 -26.54 3.31
C LYS A 457 -5.34 -25.48 2.96
N SER A 458 -5.63 -24.68 1.95
CA SER A 458 -4.73 -23.59 1.56
C SER A 458 -4.71 -22.49 2.62
N LEU A 459 -3.63 -21.70 2.67
CA LEU A 459 -3.52 -20.55 3.57
C LEU A 459 -4.59 -19.50 3.30
N ALA A 460 -4.97 -19.31 2.03
CA ALA A 460 -6.06 -18.41 1.66
C ALA A 460 -7.41 -18.85 2.26
N PHE A 461 -7.59 -20.15 2.54
CA PHE A 461 -8.74 -20.69 3.26
C PHE A 461 -8.61 -20.59 4.79
N LEU A 462 -7.44 -20.27 5.34
CA LEU A 462 -7.25 -20.10 6.79
C LEU A 462 -7.37 -18.62 7.21
N GLU A 463 -7.10 -17.68 6.31
CA GLU A 463 -7.42 -16.26 6.49
C GLU A 463 -8.92 -15.93 6.25
N SER A 464 -9.76 -16.95 6.06
CA SER A 464 -11.01 -16.84 5.29
C SER A 464 -12.27 -16.40 6.03
N ASP A 465 -12.19 -15.86 7.25
CA ASP A 465 -13.35 -15.13 7.82
C ASP A 465 -13.25 -13.62 7.58
N ASP A 466 -12.04 -13.09 7.33
CA ASP A 466 -11.81 -11.64 7.27
C ASP A 466 -11.79 -11.05 5.86
N ASN A 467 -11.67 -11.88 4.82
CA ASN A 467 -11.71 -11.44 3.41
C ASN A 467 -12.78 -12.16 2.57
N PHE A 468 -13.59 -13.02 3.18
CA PHE A 468 -14.64 -13.75 2.47
C PHE A 468 -15.78 -12.82 2.10
N VAL A 469 -15.99 -12.64 0.80
CA VAL A 469 -17.20 -12.05 0.26
C VAL A 469 -18.15 -13.21 -0.10
N PRO A 470 -19.38 -13.23 0.44
CA PRO A 470 -20.38 -14.22 0.07
C PRO A 470 -20.57 -14.30 -1.45
N PHE A 471 -20.71 -15.52 -1.97
CA PHE A 471 -20.82 -15.75 -3.41
C PHE A 471 -22.04 -15.02 -4.01
N GLU A 472 -23.14 -14.92 -3.27
CA GLU A 472 -24.35 -14.20 -3.68
C GLU A 472 -24.09 -12.70 -3.88
N GLN A 473 -23.24 -12.08 -3.06
CA GLN A 473 -22.88 -10.67 -3.21
C GLN A 473 -22.00 -10.47 -4.45
N LEU A 474 -21.07 -11.39 -4.72
CA LEU A 474 -20.25 -11.38 -5.93
C LEU A 474 -21.13 -11.53 -7.18
N GLN A 475 -22.06 -12.49 -7.18
CA GLN A 475 -22.99 -12.70 -8.28
C GLN A 475 -23.89 -11.47 -8.51
N GLY A 476 -24.41 -10.87 -7.43
CA GLY A 476 -25.19 -9.64 -7.50
C GLY A 476 -24.42 -8.47 -8.13
N ALA A 477 -23.17 -8.24 -7.71
CA ALA A 477 -22.30 -7.21 -8.27
C ALA A 477 -22.03 -7.42 -9.76
N LYS A 478 -21.88 -8.67 -10.21
CA LYS A 478 -21.71 -8.97 -11.64
C LYS A 478 -22.98 -8.74 -12.45
N MET A 479 -24.15 -9.07 -11.92
CA MET A 479 -25.41 -8.71 -12.57
C MET A 479 -25.56 -7.19 -12.71
N GLU A 480 -25.07 -6.43 -11.75
CA GLU A 480 -25.06 -4.97 -11.79
C GLU A 480 -24.01 -4.40 -12.77
N GLU A 481 -22.84 -5.03 -12.90
CA GLU A 481 -21.84 -4.69 -13.92
C GLU A 481 -22.43 -4.84 -15.33
N LEU A 482 -23.22 -5.90 -15.59
CA LEU A 482 -23.91 -6.10 -16.86
C LEU A 482 -24.92 -4.98 -17.17
N LYS A 483 -25.66 -4.51 -16.16
CA LYS A 483 -26.59 -3.39 -16.33
C LYS A 483 -25.83 -2.08 -16.57
N LEU A 484 -24.71 -1.88 -15.89
CA LEU A 484 -23.85 -0.72 -16.09
C LEU A 484 -23.27 -0.71 -17.51
N GLU A 485 -22.90 -1.88 -18.04
CA GLU A 485 -22.52 -2.10 -19.44
C GLU A 485 -23.66 -1.77 -20.43
N GLU A 486 -24.90 -2.15 -20.13
CA GLU A 486 -26.07 -1.78 -20.95
C GLU A 486 -26.31 -0.26 -20.97
N ILE A 487 -26.23 0.40 -19.80
CA ILE A 487 -26.33 1.86 -19.68
C ILE A 487 -25.21 2.54 -20.48
N LYS A 488 -23.96 2.06 -20.31
CA LYS A 488 -22.79 2.50 -21.07
C LYS A 488 -23.04 2.43 -22.57
N ASN A 489 -23.40 1.26 -23.07
CA ASN A 489 -23.59 1.02 -24.51
C ASN A 489 -24.67 1.92 -25.10
N LYS A 490 -25.77 2.16 -24.38
CA LYS A 490 -26.84 3.07 -24.80
C LYS A 490 -26.37 4.53 -24.88
N ILE A 491 -25.62 5.00 -23.88
CA ILE A 491 -25.09 6.37 -23.85
C ILE A 491 -24.05 6.57 -24.95
N MET A 492 -23.11 5.62 -25.09
CA MET A 492 -22.08 5.64 -26.13
C MET A 492 -22.70 5.70 -27.53
N LYS A 493 -23.68 4.82 -27.81
CA LYS A 493 -24.37 4.79 -29.10
C LYS A 493 -25.07 6.11 -29.40
N ASN A 494 -25.82 6.66 -28.45
CA ASN A 494 -26.52 7.93 -28.65
C ASN A 494 -25.54 9.10 -28.90
N ALA A 495 -24.42 9.14 -28.18
CA ALA A 495 -23.40 10.18 -28.34
C ALA A 495 -22.68 10.07 -29.69
N GLN A 496 -22.40 8.86 -30.16
CA GLN A 496 -21.83 8.60 -31.49
C GLN A 496 -22.81 8.97 -32.62
N GLU A 497 -24.08 8.61 -32.51
CA GLU A 497 -25.13 8.98 -33.47
C GLU A 497 -25.31 10.51 -33.56
N GLN A 498 -25.09 11.23 -32.45
CA GLN A 498 -25.12 12.70 -32.40
C GLN A 498 -23.78 13.35 -32.78
N ASN A 499 -22.76 12.56 -33.15
CA ASN A 499 -21.39 13.00 -33.45
C ASN A 499 -20.69 13.76 -32.31
N ILE A 500 -21.11 13.56 -31.06
CA ILE A 500 -20.52 14.16 -29.85
C ILE A 500 -19.17 13.49 -29.54
N ILE A 501 -19.10 12.17 -29.68
CA ILE A 501 -17.85 11.37 -29.58
C ILE A 501 -17.72 10.48 -30.82
N SER A 502 -16.51 10.03 -31.11
CA SER A 502 -16.22 9.02 -32.13
C SER A 502 -16.30 7.59 -31.58
N ASP A 503 -16.15 6.62 -32.47
CA ASP A 503 -15.93 5.20 -32.17
C ASP A 503 -14.53 4.89 -31.59
N HIS A 504 -13.65 5.89 -31.54
CA HIS A 504 -12.33 5.82 -30.90
C HIS A 504 -12.33 6.28 -29.43
N THR A 505 -13.49 6.59 -28.86
CA THR A 505 -13.67 6.78 -27.42
C THR A 505 -14.06 5.45 -26.78
N LYS A 506 -13.26 4.99 -25.81
CA LYS A 506 -13.51 3.78 -25.02
C LYS A 506 -13.82 4.18 -23.59
N ILE A 507 -14.91 3.64 -23.05
CA ILE A 507 -15.28 3.78 -21.64
C ILE A 507 -15.26 2.39 -21.03
N ASP A 508 -14.56 2.27 -19.91
CA ASP A 508 -14.48 1.05 -19.12
C ASP A 508 -15.27 1.26 -17.83
N VAL A 509 -16.14 0.30 -17.52
CA VAL A 509 -16.90 0.24 -16.28
C VAL A 509 -16.57 -1.08 -15.59
N HIS A 510 -16.41 -1.04 -14.27
CA HIS A 510 -16.14 -2.22 -13.49
C HIS A 510 -16.81 -2.11 -12.12
N THR A 511 -17.28 -3.22 -11.58
CA THR A 511 -17.81 -3.28 -10.22
C THR A 511 -17.16 -4.39 -9.42
N LYS A 512 -16.99 -4.14 -8.12
CA LYS A 512 -16.37 -5.08 -7.19
C LYS A 512 -16.98 -4.97 -5.81
N VAL A 513 -17.23 -6.11 -5.18
CA VAL A 513 -17.48 -6.17 -3.73
C VAL A 513 -16.15 -6.42 -3.03
N ALA A 514 -15.82 -5.57 -2.07
CA ALA A 514 -14.61 -5.69 -1.27
C ALA A 514 -14.98 -5.84 0.20
N ASN A 515 -14.42 -6.87 0.85
CA ASN A 515 -14.46 -6.97 2.31
C ASN A 515 -13.49 -5.95 2.91
N ALA A 516 -13.93 -5.28 3.97
CA ALA A 516 -13.13 -4.36 4.74
C ALA A 516 -13.52 -4.46 6.22
N THR A 517 -12.76 -3.80 7.08
CA THR A 517 -13.09 -3.65 8.49
C THR A 517 -13.29 -2.18 8.80
N ASP A 518 -14.38 -1.84 9.48
CA ASP A 518 -14.61 -0.47 9.93
C ASP A 518 -13.73 -0.10 11.15
N ALA A 519 -13.79 1.17 11.58
CA ALA A 519 -13.04 1.63 12.74
C ALA A 519 -13.53 1.00 14.08
N SER A 520 -14.65 0.26 14.10
CA SER A 520 -15.14 -0.47 15.26
C SER A 520 -14.64 -1.92 15.31
N GLY A 521 -13.99 -2.40 14.26
CA GLY A 521 -13.55 -3.79 14.10
C GLY A 521 -14.60 -4.71 13.47
N LYS A 522 -15.72 -4.17 12.98
CA LYS A 522 -16.77 -4.94 12.31
C LYS A 522 -16.36 -5.19 10.86
N ASN A 523 -16.54 -6.43 10.39
CA ASN A 523 -16.45 -6.72 8.95
C ASN A 523 -17.59 -6.03 8.22
N ILE A 524 -17.25 -5.35 7.13
CA ILE A 524 -18.17 -4.60 6.29
C ILE A 524 -17.91 -4.94 4.83
N PHE A 525 -18.94 -4.84 4.01
CA PHE A 525 -18.84 -5.08 2.58
C PHE A 525 -19.03 -3.78 1.83
N ASN A 526 -17.94 -3.33 1.20
CA ASN A 526 -17.96 -2.15 0.34
C ASN A 526 -18.29 -2.57 -1.09
N TYR A 527 -18.96 -1.67 -1.80
CA TYR A 527 -19.25 -1.82 -3.22
C TYR A 527 -18.52 -0.75 -4.01
N ASP A 528 -17.57 -1.18 -4.82
CA ASP A 528 -16.77 -0.35 -5.70
C ASP A 528 -17.41 -0.28 -7.09
N VAL A 529 -17.53 0.93 -7.63
CA VAL A 529 -17.90 1.21 -9.01
C VAL A 529 -16.79 2.06 -9.61
N ASP A 530 -16.01 1.46 -10.51
CA ASP A 530 -14.91 2.09 -11.22
C ASP A 530 -15.38 2.45 -12.63
N VAL A 531 -15.21 3.71 -13.02
CA VAL A 531 -15.50 4.16 -14.37
C VAL A 531 -14.33 4.99 -14.88
N SER A 532 -13.84 4.68 -16.07
CA SER A 532 -12.77 5.43 -16.71
C SER A 532 -12.97 5.53 -18.22
N TYR A 533 -12.24 6.42 -18.87
CA TYR A 533 -12.23 6.49 -20.33
C TYR A 533 -10.82 6.63 -20.89
N ALA A 534 -10.67 6.24 -22.15
CA ALA A 534 -9.52 6.52 -22.99
C ALA A 534 -9.99 6.91 -24.39
N VAL A 535 -9.24 7.78 -25.05
CA VAL A 535 -9.51 8.22 -26.43
C VAL A 535 -8.24 8.03 -27.25
N ASP A 536 -8.34 7.45 -28.44
CA ASP A 536 -7.16 7.29 -29.30
C ASP A 536 -6.57 8.66 -29.68
N GLU A 537 -5.25 8.74 -29.83
CA GLU A 537 -4.49 10.00 -29.97
C GLU A 537 -5.08 10.95 -31.02
N GLU A 538 -5.37 10.41 -32.20
CA GLU A 538 -5.85 11.15 -33.38
C GLU A 538 -7.21 11.83 -33.15
N TYR A 539 -7.99 11.36 -32.18
CA TYR A 539 -9.35 11.80 -31.89
C TYR A 539 -9.44 12.62 -30.59
N SER A 540 -8.38 12.63 -29.77
CA SER A 540 -8.35 13.32 -28.47
C SER A 540 -8.70 14.81 -28.55
N ALA A 541 -8.32 15.51 -29.63
CA ALA A 541 -8.65 16.93 -29.78
C ALA A 541 -10.14 17.21 -30.01
N LYS A 542 -10.89 16.22 -30.52
CA LYS A 542 -12.34 16.30 -30.77
C LYS A 542 -13.14 15.77 -29.59
N ASP A 543 -12.73 14.61 -29.08
CA ASP A 543 -13.52 13.83 -28.15
C ASP A 543 -13.14 14.09 -26.69
N ASP A 544 -11.95 14.64 -26.41
CA ASP A 544 -11.43 14.86 -25.06
C ASP A 544 -10.79 16.25 -24.89
N PHE A 545 -10.16 16.50 -23.74
CA PHE A 545 -9.44 17.72 -23.45
C PHE A 545 -8.36 18.02 -24.50
N ALA A 546 -8.58 19.09 -25.24
CA ALA A 546 -7.53 19.72 -26.04
C ALA A 546 -6.32 20.14 -25.14
N PRO A 547 -5.12 20.34 -25.72
CA PRO A 547 -3.93 20.69 -24.94
C PRO A 547 -4.16 21.90 -24.02
N GLY A 548 -3.81 21.76 -22.73
CA GLY A 548 -3.96 22.80 -21.71
C GLY A 548 -5.41 23.05 -21.24
N ARG A 549 -6.40 22.30 -21.74
CA ARG A 549 -7.80 22.36 -21.28
C ARG A 549 -8.04 21.39 -20.13
N PHE A 550 -8.94 21.80 -19.24
CA PHE A 550 -9.20 21.10 -17.97
C PHE A 550 -10.64 21.15 -17.49
N LYS A 551 -11.52 21.96 -18.12
CA LYS A 551 -12.93 22.04 -17.70
C LYS A 551 -13.68 20.85 -18.28
N VAL A 552 -14.46 20.15 -17.46
CA VAL A 552 -15.18 18.93 -17.88
C VAL A 552 -16.10 19.19 -19.07
N GLU A 553 -16.65 20.39 -19.20
CA GLU A 553 -17.46 20.80 -20.35
C GLU A 553 -16.68 20.85 -21.67
N GLU A 554 -15.35 20.83 -21.61
CA GLU A 554 -14.44 20.78 -22.77
C GLU A 554 -14.01 19.34 -23.10
N SER A 555 -14.53 18.30 -22.42
CA SER A 555 -14.28 16.89 -22.71
C SER A 555 -15.58 16.11 -22.89
N ASN A 556 -15.89 15.78 -24.15
CA ASN A 556 -17.08 14.99 -24.50
C ASN A 556 -17.02 13.58 -23.88
N ALA A 557 -15.83 12.97 -23.85
CA ALA A 557 -15.58 11.68 -23.24
C ALA A 557 -15.82 11.70 -21.72
N ALA A 558 -15.32 12.71 -21.00
CA ALA A 558 -15.58 12.87 -19.56
C ALA A 558 -17.06 13.10 -19.27
N GLN A 559 -17.75 13.88 -20.10
CA GLN A 559 -19.19 14.08 -19.96
C GLN A 559 -20.00 12.80 -20.21
N ALA A 560 -19.65 12.02 -21.23
CA ALA A 560 -20.29 10.73 -21.51
C ALA A 560 -20.08 9.74 -20.34
N MET A 561 -18.85 9.66 -19.82
CA MET A 561 -18.50 8.88 -18.64
C MET A 561 -19.35 9.26 -17.42
N LEU A 562 -19.46 10.57 -17.13
CA LEU A 562 -20.23 11.07 -15.99
C LEU A 562 -21.74 10.91 -16.18
N ALA A 563 -22.23 10.94 -17.42
CA ALA A 563 -23.63 10.65 -17.73
C ALA A 563 -23.98 9.18 -17.42
N ILE A 564 -23.06 8.24 -17.66
CA ILE A 564 -23.24 6.82 -17.29
C ILE A 564 -23.39 6.68 -15.78
N VAL A 565 -22.46 7.26 -15.02
CA VAL A 565 -22.50 7.25 -13.55
C VAL A 565 -23.81 7.86 -13.03
N LYS A 566 -24.17 9.04 -13.53
CA LYS A 566 -25.41 9.71 -13.14
C LYS A 566 -26.62 8.82 -13.39
N LYS A 567 -26.70 8.23 -14.59
CA LYS A 567 -27.83 7.38 -14.98
C LYS A 567 -27.91 6.11 -14.12
N ALA A 568 -26.78 5.46 -13.85
CA ALA A 568 -26.72 4.30 -12.98
C ALA A 568 -27.20 4.61 -11.55
N LEU A 569 -26.78 5.74 -10.98
CA LEU A 569 -27.20 6.17 -9.63
C LEU A 569 -28.66 6.63 -9.55
N GLU A 570 -29.26 7.06 -10.67
CA GLU A 570 -30.70 7.36 -10.75
C GLU A 570 -31.57 6.10 -10.88
N GLU A 571 -30.98 4.99 -11.35
CA GLU A 571 -31.67 3.73 -11.61
C GLU A 571 -31.17 2.61 -10.70
N ASP A 572 -30.39 1.66 -11.23
CA ASP A 572 -30.04 0.40 -10.55
C ASP A 572 -29.23 0.60 -9.26
N PHE A 573 -28.47 1.68 -9.15
CA PHE A 573 -27.58 1.93 -8.01
C PHE A 573 -28.21 2.88 -6.97
N ALA A 574 -29.45 3.34 -7.18
CA ALA A 574 -30.15 4.23 -6.26
C ALA A 574 -30.30 3.63 -4.84
N LYS A 575 -30.31 2.30 -4.72
CA LYS A 575 -30.34 1.57 -3.45
C LYS A 575 -29.11 1.84 -2.56
N TYR A 576 -27.99 2.28 -3.14
CA TYR A 576 -26.76 2.59 -2.40
C TYR A 576 -26.67 4.04 -1.92
N THR A 577 -27.56 4.92 -2.39
CA THR A 577 -27.47 6.38 -2.18
C THR A 577 -28.44 6.93 -1.12
N ALA A 578 -28.68 6.16 -0.06
CA ALA A 578 -29.58 6.56 1.02
C ALA A 578 -28.96 7.61 1.97
N GLU A 579 -29.80 8.41 2.63
CA GLU A 579 -29.35 9.42 3.61
C GLU A 579 -28.59 8.75 4.78
N GLY A 580 -27.48 9.35 5.20
CA GLY A 580 -26.63 8.85 6.28
C GLY A 580 -25.65 7.73 5.91
N LYS A 581 -25.83 7.08 4.75
CA LYS A 581 -24.82 6.17 4.16
C LYS A 581 -23.60 6.96 3.69
N GLN A 582 -22.46 6.28 3.57
CA GLN A 582 -21.18 6.90 3.21
C GLN A 582 -20.71 6.46 1.84
N VAL A 583 -20.07 7.37 1.11
CA VAL A 583 -19.39 7.09 -0.15
C VAL A 583 -18.05 7.80 -0.18
N LYS A 584 -17.00 7.06 -0.56
CA LYS A 584 -15.68 7.61 -0.84
C LYS A 584 -15.51 7.68 -2.34
N ILE A 585 -15.14 8.86 -2.85
CA ILE A 585 -14.98 9.10 -4.28
C ILE A 585 -13.52 9.41 -4.54
N GLN A 586 -12.83 8.50 -5.20
CA GLN A 586 -11.48 8.71 -5.71
C GLN A 586 -11.58 9.21 -7.15
N ILE A 587 -10.95 10.34 -7.42
CA ILE A 587 -10.89 10.92 -8.77
C ILE A 587 -9.43 10.95 -9.20
N THR A 588 -9.13 10.22 -10.26
CA THR A 588 -7.79 10.18 -10.87
C THR A 588 -7.79 11.06 -12.11
N GLY A 589 -7.03 12.15 -12.05
CA GLY A 589 -6.72 12.98 -13.20
C GLY A 589 -5.41 12.53 -13.84
N MET A 590 -5.38 12.38 -15.17
CA MET A 590 -4.15 12.04 -15.88
C MET A 590 -3.73 13.12 -16.88
N ALA A 591 -2.41 13.28 -17.02
CA ALA A 591 -1.79 14.11 -18.05
C ALA A 591 -0.68 13.35 -18.78
N ASP A 592 -0.45 13.73 -20.03
CA ASP A 592 0.64 13.20 -20.85
C ASP A 592 1.99 13.84 -20.48
N ALA A 593 3.08 13.39 -21.12
CA ALA A 593 4.42 13.93 -20.93
C ALA A 593 4.73 15.16 -21.80
N LEU A 594 3.75 15.81 -22.45
CA LEU A 594 4.02 16.98 -23.27
C LEU A 594 4.41 18.16 -22.38
N PRO A 595 5.62 18.75 -22.55
CA PRO A 595 6.07 19.83 -21.68
C PRO A 595 5.32 21.13 -22.01
N PHE A 596 5.07 21.93 -20.98
CA PHE A 596 4.57 23.29 -21.15
C PHE A 596 5.65 24.19 -21.76
N SER A 597 5.36 24.80 -22.91
CA SER A 597 6.22 25.84 -23.49
C SER A 597 6.05 27.20 -22.81
N ARG A 598 4.90 27.41 -22.15
CA ARG A 598 4.55 28.60 -21.36
C ARG A 598 3.47 28.25 -20.33
N THR A 599 3.42 28.99 -19.24
CA THR A 599 2.34 28.90 -18.26
C THR A 599 0.98 29.23 -18.90
N VAL A 600 0.01 28.35 -18.73
CA VAL A 600 -1.40 28.57 -19.10
C VAL A 600 -2.12 29.27 -17.96
N ALA A 601 -2.95 30.26 -18.27
CA ALA A 601 -3.72 30.97 -17.25
C ALA A 601 -4.77 30.04 -16.63
N TYR A 602 -4.78 29.99 -15.29
CA TYR A 602 -5.88 29.41 -14.53
C TYR A 602 -6.83 30.53 -14.11
N ASP A 603 -8.13 30.38 -14.38
CA ASP A 603 -9.13 31.42 -14.09
C ASP A 603 -9.64 31.42 -12.64
N GLY A 604 -9.28 30.39 -11.86
CA GLY A 604 -9.70 30.20 -10.48
C GLY A 604 -11.06 29.51 -10.33
N CYS A 605 -11.60 28.88 -11.40
CA CYS A 605 -12.97 28.37 -11.40
C CYS A 605 -13.27 27.29 -10.35
N TYR A 606 -12.25 26.58 -9.85
CA TYR A 606 -12.38 25.57 -8.79
C TYR A 606 -11.79 26.03 -7.44
N GLY A 607 -11.35 27.29 -7.35
CA GLY A 607 -10.64 27.85 -6.19
C GLY A 607 -9.12 27.82 -6.34
N ASP A 608 -8.42 28.51 -5.45
CA ASP A 608 -6.96 28.51 -5.37
C ASP A 608 -6.48 27.38 -4.45
N PHE A 609 -5.52 26.60 -4.93
CA PHE A 609 -4.96 25.46 -4.22
C PHE A 609 -3.50 25.76 -3.86
N GLU A 610 -3.21 25.84 -2.58
CA GLU A 610 -1.85 26.01 -2.07
C GLU A 610 -1.46 24.78 -1.27
N GLN A 611 -0.46 24.05 -1.75
CA GLN A 611 0.08 22.85 -1.10
C GLN A 611 -1.00 21.81 -0.75
N GLU A 612 -1.99 21.65 -1.62
CA GLU A 612 -3.12 20.75 -1.42
C GLU A 612 -2.64 19.29 -1.42
N PRO A 613 -2.94 18.48 -0.39
CA PRO A 613 -2.56 17.08 -0.37
C PRO A 613 -3.20 16.27 -1.50
N VAL A 614 -2.38 15.52 -2.23
CA VAL A 614 -2.76 14.70 -3.38
C VAL A 614 -1.94 13.41 -3.43
N HIS A 615 -2.46 12.36 -4.02
CA HIS A 615 -1.66 11.16 -4.32
C HIS A 615 -1.08 11.30 -5.72
N LYS A 616 0.24 11.51 -5.83
CA LYS A 616 0.94 11.56 -7.11
C LYS A 616 1.61 10.22 -7.35
N ASN A 617 1.21 9.52 -8.42
CA ASN A 617 1.73 8.18 -8.76
C ASN A 617 1.69 7.19 -7.58
N GLY A 618 0.60 7.22 -6.81
CA GLY A 618 0.38 6.35 -5.65
C GLY A 618 1.03 6.79 -4.34
N GLU A 619 1.83 7.88 -4.34
CA GLU A 619 2.44 8.39 -3.11
C GLU A 619 1.87 9.75 -2.70
N LEU A 620 1.82 10.01 -1.39
CA LEU A 620 1.27 11.25 -0.87
C LEU A 620 2.24 12.42 -1.08
N SER A 621 1.76 13.43 -1.79
CA SER A 621 2.47 14.66 -2.11
C SER A 621 1.50 15.84 -2.00
N ASN A 622 1.91 17.00 -2.47
CA ASN A 622 1.09 18.20 -2.48
C ASN A 622 1.15 18.89 -3.85
N ILE A 623 0.15 19.73 -4.12
CA ILE A 623 0.10 20.54 -5.33
C ILE A 623 -0.24 22.00 -5.05
N THR A 624 0.39 22.89 -5.81
CA THR A 624 0.05 24.32 -5.80
C THR A 624 -0.38 24.73 -7.20
N VAL A 625 -1.63 25.20 -7.31
CA VAL A 625 -2.17 25.82 -8.54
C VAL A 625 -3.20 26.87 -8.14
N THR A 626 -2.86 28.12 -8.39
CA THR A 626 -3.69 29.29 -8.08
C THR A 626 -3.82 30.16 -9.31
N LYS A 627 -4.77 31.09 -9.27
CA LYS A 627 -4.94 32.11 -10.32
C LYS A 627 -3.66 32.91 -10.57
N SER A 628 -2.82 33.12 -9.54
CA SER A 628 -1.57 33.87 -9.67
C SER A 628 -0.42 33.03 -10.23
N THR A 629 -0.35 31.74 -9.90
CA THR A 629 0.69 30.84 -10.43
C THR A 629 0.40 30.37 -11.85
N GLY A 630 -0.88 30.24 -12.21
CA GLY A 630 -1.31 29.57 -13.44
C GLY A 630 -0.94 28.07 -13.42
N ILE A 631 -0.97 27.47 -14.61
CA ILE A 631 -0.69 26.05 -14.88
C ILE A 631 0.61 25.98 -15.69
N GLY A 632 1.69 25.51 -15.07
CA GLY A 632 3.00 25.32 -15.69
C GLY A 632 3.48 23.87 -15.73
N GLU A 633 2.81 22.96 -15.02
CA GLU A 633 3.21 21.56 -14.88
C GLU A 633 2.05 20.60 -15.20
N ASN A 634 2.38 19.41 -15.71
CA ASN A 634 1.39 18.41 -16.10
C ASN A 634 0.59 17.89 -14.89
N ASP A 635 1.22 17.82 -13.72
CA ASP A 635 0.53 17.48 -12.46
C ASP A 635 -0.60 18.47 -12.15
N GLN A 636 -0.37 19.78 -12.38
CA GLN A 636 -1.36 20.84 -12.13
C GLN A 636 -2.54 20.71 -13.09
N LEU A 637 -2.27 20.36 -14.35
CA LEU A 637 -3.30 20.14 -15.34
C LEU A 637 -4.15 18.90 -15.02
N ALA A 638 -3.50 17.79 -14.69
CA ALA A 638 -4.16 16.55 -14.26
C ALA A 638 -5.03 16.78 -13.01
N TYR A 639 -4.52 17.50 -12.02
CA TYR A 639 -5.28 17.88 -10.84
C TYR A 639 -6.51 18.73 -11.16
N LEU A 640 -6.37 19.77 -11.99
CA LEU A 640 -7.50 20.62 -12.36
C LEU A 640 -8.58 19.86 -13.16
N ARG A 641 -8.20 18.88 -13.98
CA ARG A 641 -9.16 17.98 -14.63
C ARG A 641 -9.94 17.16 -13.61
N ALA A 642 -9.25 16.60 -12.61
CA ALA A 642 -9.91 15.91 -11.50
C ALA A 642 -10.84 16.85 -10.71
N MET A 643 -10.47 18.11 -10.52
CA MET A 643 -11.33 19.12 -9.89
C MET A 643 -12.56 19.46 -10.72
N GLY A 644 -12.45 19.51 -12.05
CA GLY A 644 -13.61 19.66 -12.92
C GLY A 644 -14.59 18.50 -12.81
N VAL A 645 -14.08 17.28 -12.70
CA VAL A 645 -14.90 16.07 -12.48
C VAL A 645 -15.60 16.13 -11.14
N LYS A 646 -14.88 16.52 -10.08
CA LYS A 646 -15.45 16.73 -8.76
C LYS A 646 -16.58 17.77 -8.79
N ASP A 647 -16.32 18.93 -9.36
CA ASP A 647 -17.29 20.02 -9.48
C ASP A 647 -18.54 19.59 -10.25
N TYR A 648 -18.38 18.82 -11.33
CA TYR A 648 -19.50 18.23 -12.06
C TYR A 648 -20.32 17.29 -11.18
N ILE A 649 -19.68 16.35 -10.47
CA ILE A 649 -20.35 15.39 -9.59
C ILE A 649 -21.16 16.13 -8.52
N GLU A 650 -20.53 17.10 -7.85
CA GLU A 650 -21.16 17.90 -6.79
C GLU A 650 -22.38 18.68 -7.31
N LYS A 651 -22.36 19.17 -8.55
CA LYS A 651 -23.48 19.94 -9.12
C LYS A 651 -24.57 19.10 -9.77
N ASN A 652 -24.22 17.96 -10.38
CA ASN A 652 -25.10 17.26 -11.32
C ASN A 652 -25.58 15.88 -10.87
N ILE A 653 -25.09 15.37 -9.73
CA ILE A 653 -25.49 14.06 -9.19
C ILE A 653 -26.08 14.23 -7.78
N PRO A 654 -27.36 14.64 -7.66
CA PRO A 654 -28.01 14.92 -6.37
C PRO A 654 -28.08 13.71 -5.42
N ALA A 655 -28.05 12.49 -5.96
CA ALA A 655 -28.07 11.26 -5.17
C ALA A 655 -26.91 11.23 -4.15
N LEU A 656 -25.72 11.69 -4.54
CA LEU A 656 -24.52 11.70 -3.70
C LEU A 656 -24.51 12.85 -2.68
N GLN A 657 -25.28 13.92 -2.91
CA GLN A 657 -25.37 15.06 -1.97
C GLN A 657 -26.09 14.70 -0.66
N LYS A 658 -26.94 13.67 -0.69
CA LYS A 658 -27.67 13.17 0.49
C LYS A 658 -26.81 12.25 1.38
N MET A 659 -25.67 11.81 0.85
CA MET A 659 -24.75 10.89 1.53
C MET A 659 -23.66 11.65 2.28
N LYS A 660 -22.99 10.95 3.19
CA LYS A 660 -21.69 11.40 3.73
C LYS A 660 -20.60 11.12 2.70
N THR A 661 -20.35 12.12 1.85
CA THR A 661 -19.43 12.01 0.72
C THR A 661 -18.05 12.56 1.07
N SER A 662 -17.00 11.82 0.74
CA SER A 662 -15.61 12.26 0.86
C SER A 662 -14.88 12.10 -0.47
N TYR A 663 -13.93 12.99 -0.74
CA TYR A 663 -13.16 13.02 -1.98
C TYR A 663 -11.67 12.90 -1.73
N ASP A 664 -11.03 12.05 -2.51
CA ASP A 664 -9.58 11.95 -2.61
C ASP A 664 -9.16 12.08 -4.08
N THR A 665 -8.05 12.79 -4.29
CA THR A 665 -7.56 13.11 -5.63
C THR A 665 -6.24 12.43 -5.89
N TYR A 666 -6.19 11.74 -7.02
CA TYR A 666 -5.02 11.07 -7.55
C TYR A 666 -4.59 11.75 -8.84
N ILE A 667 -3.28 11.87 -8.99
CA ILE A 667 -2.63 12.49 -10.15
C ILE A 667 -1.68 11.46 -10.71
N GLU A 668 -1.84 11.17 -11.98
CA GLU A 668 -0.91 10.33 -12.74
C GLU A 668 -0.38 11.13 -13.93
N VAL A 669 0.94 11.12 -14.09
CA VAL A 669 1.58 11.71 -15.27
C VAL A 669 2.31 10.62 -16.01
N SER A 670 1.88 10.40 -17.26
CA SER A 670 2.49 9.43 -18.15
C SER A 670 3.92 9.83 -18.49
N GLU A 671 4.79 8.83 -18.73
CA GLU A 671 6.11 9.05 -19.31
C GLU A 671 6.03 9.28 -20.83
N ASN A 672 4.89 8.95 -21.44
CA ASN A 672 4.64 9.05 -22.87
C ASN A 672 3.81 10.29 -23.24
N LYS A 673 3.99 10.76 -24.47
CA LYS A 673 3.29 11.91 -25.05
C LYS A 673 2.13 11.41 -25.91
N GLY A 674 1.01 12.10 -25.88
CA GLY A 674 -0.15 11.77 -26.71
C GLY A 674 -1.47 11.94 -25.97
N GLY A 675 -2.54 12.19 -26.72
CA GLY A 675 -3.89 12.37 -26.19
C GLY A 675 -4.46 11.13 -25.50
N GLU A 676 -4.01 9.94 -25.87
CA GLU A 676 -4.39 8.64 -25.32
C GLU A 676 -3.94 8.39 -23.87
N TYR A 677 -3.01 9.23 -23.38
CA TYR A 677 -2.56 9.25 -22.00
C TYR A 677 -3.33 10.29 -21.15
N ARG A 678 -4.28 11.01 -21.75
CA ARG A 678 -5.21 11.89 -21.04
C ARG A 678 -6.44 11.08 -20.71
N ARG A 679 -6.51 10.61 -19.48
CA ARG A 679 -7.60 9.78 -18.98
C ARG A 679 -8.14 10.37 -17.70
N ILE A 680 -9.38 10.05 -17.42
CA ILE A 680 -9.99 10.28 -16.12
C ILE A 680 -10.51 8.94 -15.63
N GLY A 681 -10.22 8.64 -14.36
CA GLY A 681 -10.84 7.56 -13.63
C GLY A 681 -11.63 8.13 -12.47
N VAL A 682 -12.80 7.57 -12.20
CA VAL A 682 -13.57 7.83 -10.98
C VAL A 682 -13.95 6.50 -10.36
N LYS A 683 -13.57 6.33 -9.10
CA LYS A 683 -13.95 5.18 -8.28
C LYS A 683 -14.90 5.63 -7.18
N PHE A 684 -16.09 5.04 -7.14
CA PHE A 684 -17.06 5.21 -6.07
C PHE A 684 -17.02 3.98 -5.16
N THR A 685 -16.64 4.17 -3.91
CA THR A 685 -16.69 3.12 -2.89
C THR A 685 -17.85 3.41 -1.94
N PHE A 686 -18.94 2.68 -2.09
CA PHE A 686 -20.08 2.72 -1.18
C PHE A 686 -19.78 1.86 0.05
N ILE A 687 -19.89 2.44 1.24
CA ILE A 687 -19.43 1.82 2.49
C ILE A 687 -20.57 1.03 3.16
N ASP A 688 -20.30 -0.23 3.51
CA ASP A 688 -21.20 -1.15 4.24
C ASP A 688 -22.63 -1.16 3.67
N VAL A 689 -22.78 -1.72 2.47
CA VAL A 689 -24.03 -1.66 1.69
C VAL A 689 -24.83 -2.96 1.61
N PHE A 690 -24.31 -4.06 2.16
CA PHE A 690 -24.95 -5.38 2.14
C PHE A 690 -25.47 -5.82 3.51
#